data_AF-D5PCI9-F1
#
_entry.id   AF-D5PCI9-F1
#
_cell.length_a   1.000
_cell.length_b   1.000
_cell.length_c   1.000
_cell.angle_alpha   90.00
_cell.angle_beta   90.00
_cell.angle_gamma   90.00
#
_symmetry.space_group_name_H-M   'P 1'
#
loop_
_entity.id
_entity.type
_entity.pdbx_description
1 polymer ?
#
loop_
_entity_poly.entity_id
_entity_poly.type
_entity_poly.pdbx_seq_one_letter_code
_entity_poly.pdbx_strand_id
1 'polypeptide(L)'
;MTQGFVPVVRRPPSAAPTADLVVDAPPAPPAAPGLLPRLLPAVAAVAGMGVLAVAFRSGLGGPRTPMFLAFPIMLLASSMATSLSGRARRRGGGIDADRLRYLGYLSRLRETVAETAAAQCFSLMQDHPDPDTLWTLVGGPRMWERRAADPDFGLVRVGTGAQPLASRVVAPQVSEPADPVTATALRRFLCAHSTVVAPIAIGLRGSPRVTIDGDASAARAMVRAVICQLAVSHPPDQLLIVAAIGDRARPEWEWLKWLPHNQHPAAADELGPVRMVYRGMRQARAALAGVRTAHTVVVADLDGDVDGFAGATVLEVGGGREGAPVTIGGLCGTQQLSRPDRMDVLDASICARRLAMYRVGAADAGPMEIGAPDRFDPVAWWHGQDHRGRLRVPLGTSAAGAVLELDIKEAAEGGMGPHGLCVGATGSGKSELLRTIALGMIARNSPAVLNLLLIDFKGGATFLDYARAPHVAAVITNLADEAPLVARMRDALAGEMNRRQELLRAAGCVSAAAYECARRAGAATTALPTLFIIVDEFSELLSQHPDFAEMFVAIGRLGRSLGMHLLLASQRLDEGRLRGLDAHLSYRICLKTLSAAESRAALGTLDAHELPNVPGAGYLRTSDGGLTRFQAGYVSGPVPAAARVREFGIDRVGAVTRAAETGGPSRPTVLQAVLDRLRGQGPPAHPVWLPPLGAAPELSALLRRAVAPPGTLTVPIGIVDRPFEQRRTPLMVDLRGAAGNVAVVGAPQSGKSTAMRTLITAVAATHEPGQVQFYCLDFGGGALTSARALPHVGAVAGRTEPRLVARIVAECESVIHSREAIFSENGVGSIAEYRRLRAEGAAPVSDRFGDVFLVVDGWARLREDFGALEAAVTAVAGQGLSFGVHLVLSASRWAEIRPALRDQIGTRIELRLGDPADSELDRKAAQHVPRGKPGRGLAGDGSHMMIALPVADVGPTASVAPPIPLLPRLVERDAIVGEAADRILLGIDERRLSPLTCEFDRQAHLLVMGDTECGKTATLRTLCREIVRTKTPAQARLVIVDFRRGLLGVVGPEYLDGYATSPGALAGMLPELVELLRRRMPRDDASTAHPPEGPEIYLVVDDYDLVAGQAGNPLGPITEYIPYATDLGLHLLITRRAAGAERALFEPLLASLRDLGCLTLMMSGCPVEDAPFGARRPARLPPGRGFLLTRAGDEELVQVAWSAP
;
A
#
# COMPACT_ATOMS: atom_id res chain seq x y z
N MET A 1 -5.11 -30.52 24.42
CA MET A 1 -5.90 -29.54 23.63
C MET A 1 -7.37 -29.83 23.90
N THR A 2 -8.15 -28.84 24.35
CA THR A 2 -9.60 -28.98 24.57
C THR A 2 -10.37 -28.69 23.28
N GLN A 3 -11.27 -29.57 22.87
CA GLN A 3 -12.10 -29.42 21.67
C GLN A 3 -13.36 -28.60 21.97
N GLY A 4 -13.73 -27.68 21.07
CA GLY A 4 -15.03 -27.03 21.12
C GLY A 4 -16.15 -28.02 20.80
N PHE A 5 -17.15 -28.12 21.68
CA PHE A 5 -18.32 -28.97 21.50
C PHE A 5 -19.58 -28.11 21.49
N VAL A 6 -20.38 -28.27 20.43
CA VAL A 6 -21.69 -27.64 20.30
C VAL A 6 -22.73 -28.73 20.54
N PRO A 7 -23.52 -28.66 21.62
CA PRO A 7 -24.51 -29.69 21.89
C PRO A 7 -25.57 -29.75 20.79
N VAL A 8 -25.88 -30.96 20.35
CA VAL A 8 -26.88 -31.22 19.30
C VAL A 8 -28.29 -30.95 19.84
N VAL A 9 -29.22 -30.56 18.97
CA VAL A 9 -30.63 -30.40 19.34
C VAL A 9 -31.18 -31.75 19.83
N ARG A 10 -31.69 -31.78 21.06
CA ARG A 10 -32.23 -32.97 21.72
C ARG A 10 -33.40 -33.55 20.92
N ARG A 11 -33.42 -34.87 20.74
CA ARG A 11 -34.61 -35.60 20.28
C ARG A 11 -35.49 -35.90 21.49
N PRO A 12 -36.81 -35.63 21.44
CA PRO A 12 -37.70 -35.98 22.54
C PRO A 12 -37.69 -37.50 22.76
N PRO A 13 -37.69 -37.97 24.02
CA PRO A 13 -37.73 -39.41 24.31
C PRO A 13 -39.01 -40.06 23.77
N SER A 14 -38.93 -41.35 23.45
CA SER A 14 -40.11 -42.12 23.06
C SER A 14 -41.02 -42.30 24.28
N ALA A 15 -42.22 -41.71 24.22
CA ALA A 15 -43.23 -41.87 25.26
C ALA A 15 -43.69 -43.33 25.34
N ALA A 16 -43.62 -43.93 26.53
CA ALA A 16 -44.25 -45.23 26.77
C ALA A 16 -45.78 -45.07 26.67
N PRO A 17 -46.51 -46.05 26.12
CA PRO A 17 -47.96 -46.01 26.10
C PRO A 17 -48.51 -45.98 27.52
N THR A 18 -49.38 -45.01 27.82
CA THR A 18 -50.02 -44.80 29.14
C THR A 18 -51.50 -45.19 29.15
N ALA A 19 -52.00 -45.85 28.10
CA ALA A 19 -53.39 -46.29 28.05
C ALA A 19 -53.62 -47.40 29.07
N ASP A 20 -54.71 -47.29 29.85
CA ASP A 20 -55.09 -48.28 30.86
C ASP A 20 -55.39 -49.64 30.22
N LEU A 21 -54.83 -50.69 30.79
CA LEU A 21 -55.06 -52.07 30.37
C LEU A 21 -56.21 -52.64 31.20
N VAL A 22 -57.42 -52.60 30.65
CA VAL A 22 -58.61 -53.18 31.27
C VAL A 22 -58.57 -54.70 31.13
N VAL A 23 -58.51 -55.42 32.25
CA VAL A 23 -58.51 -56.88 32.25
C VAL A 23 -59.94 -57.40 32.30
N ASP A 24 -60.30 -58.35 31.43
CA ASP A 24 -61.64 -58.93 31.40
C ASP A 24 -61.94 -59.75 32.66
N ALA A 25 -63.18 -59.69 33.12
CA ALA A 25 -63.65 -60.50 34.25
C ALA A 25 -63.53 -62.01 33.94
N PRO A 26 -63.20 -62.85 34.95
CA PRO A 26 -63.12 -64.29 34.76
C PRO A 26 -64.48 -64.87 34.33
N PRO A 27 -64.51 -65.95 33.52
CA PRO A 27 -65.75 -66.55 33.07
C PRO A 27 -66.59 -67.04 34.26
N ALA A 28 -67.90 -66.77 34.22
CA ALA A 28 -68.84 -67.26 35.22
C ALA A 28 -68.95 -68.79 35.17
N PRO A 29 -69.07 -69.50 36.31
CA PRO A 29 -69.35 -70.92 36.31
C PRO A 29 -70.70 -71.18 35.62
N PRO A 30 -70.88 -72.31 34.91
CA PRO A 30 -72.16 -72.63 34.32
C PRO A 30 -73.21 -72.66 35.43
N ALA A 31 -74.32 -71.97 35.21
CA ALA A 31 -75.48 -72.12 36.07
C ALA A 31 -75.81 -73.61 36.17
N ALA A 32 -75.85 -74.14 37.40
CA ALA A 32 -76.37 -75.47 37.62
C ALA A 32 -77.74 -75.53 36.92
N PRO A 33 -78.02 -76.55 36.09
CA PRO A 33 -79.35 -76.67 35.51
C PRO A 33 -80.33 -76.69 36.68
N GLY A 34 -81.26 -75.75 36.70
CA GLY A 34 -82.28 -75.66 37.75
C GLY A 34 -82.95 -77.02 37.95
N LEU A 35 -83.47 -77.27 39.15
CA LEU A 35 -84.17 -78.50 39.50
C LEU A 35 -85.38 -78.77 38.57
N LEU A 36 -85.97 -77.72 37.99
CA LEU A 36 -87.15 -77.79 37.11
C LEU A 36 -86.97 -78.67 35.85
N PRO A 37 -85.96 -78.46 34.98
CA PRO A 37 -85.75 -79.32 33.81
C PRO A 37 -85.27 -80.75 34.13
N ARG A 38 -84.84 -81.03 35.38
CA ARG A 38 -84.48 -82.39 35.85
C ARG A 38 -85.67 -83.16 36.44
N LEU A 39 -86.73 -82.47 36.88
CA LEU A 39 -87.95 -83.08 37.41
C LEU A 39 -89.03 -83.34 36.34
N LEU A 40 -88.96 -82.68 35.18
CA LEU A 40 -89.97 -82.82 34.12
C LEU A 40 -90.23 -84.27 33.65
N PRO A 41 -89.21 -85.15 33.47
CA PRO A 41 -89.45 -86.55 33.11
C PRO A 41 -89.97 -87.39 34.30
N ALA A 42 -89.62 -87.03 35.54
CA ALA A 42 -90.06 -87.73 36.75
C ALA A 42 -91.51 -87.39 37.11
N VAL A 43 -91.93 -86.14 36.93
CA VAL A 43 -93.32 -85.68 37.12
C VAL A 43 -94.24 -86.29 36.05
N ALA A 44 -93.79 -86.39 34.79
CA ALA A 44 -94.55 -87.06 33.73
C ALA A 44 -94.70 -88.58 33.97
N ALA A 45 -93.67 -89.23 34.55
CA ALA A 45 -93.74 -90.65 34.93
C ALA A 45 -94.66 -90.92 36.14
N VAL A 46 -94.69 -90.02 37.13
CA VAL A 46 -95.59 -90.12 38.29
C VAL A 46 -97.05 -89.81 37.91
N ALA A 47 -97.29 -88.84 37.02
CA ALA A 47 -98.63 -88.57 36.48
C ALA A 47 -99.14 -89.73 35.60
N GLY A 48 -98.27 -90.37 34.80
CA GLY A 48 -98.62 -91.55 34.01
C GLY A 48 -98.91 -92.79 34.85
N MET A 49 -98.16 -93.03 35.93
CA MET A 49 -98.46 -94.11 36.89
C MET A 49 -99.73 -93.84 37.73
N GLY A 50 -100.03 -92.57 38.03
CA GLY A 50 -101.27 -92.18 38.73
C GLY A 50 -102.55 -92.50 37.93
N VAL A 51 -102.52 -92.29 36.62
CA VAL A 51 -103.65 -92.64 35.72
C VAL A 51 -103.82 -94.17 35.62
N LEU A 52 -102.73 -94.94 35.65
CA LEU A 52 -102.78 -96.40 35.61
C LEU A 52 -103.26 -97.02 36.95
N ALA A 53 -102.92 -96.40 38.08
CA ALA A 53 -103.35 -96.84 39.42
C ALA A 53 -104.84 -96.53 39.71
N VAL A 54 -105.37 -95.40 39.20
CA VAL A 54 -106.81 -95.08 39.28
C VAL A 54 -107.62 -96.02 38.39
N ALA A 55 -107.15 -96.35 37.19
CA ALA A 55 -107.81 -97.29 36.29
C ALA A 55 -107.86 -98.75 36.83
N PHE A 56 -106.94 -99.14 37.72
CA PHE A 56 -106.94 -100.47 38.36
C PHE A 56 -107.69 -100.55 39.70
N ARG A 57 -108.03 -99.42 40.34
CA ARG A 57 -108.68 -99.38 41.66
C ARG A 57 -110.19 -99.08 41.61
N SER A 58 -110.71 -98.57 40.49
CA SER A 58 -112.15 -98.39 40.27
C SER A 58 -112.75 -99.57 39.49
N GLY A 59 -113.26 -100.57 40.21
CA GLY A 59 -113.98 -101.72 39.66
C GLY A 59 -115.39 -101.40 39.19
N LEU A 60 -115.52 -100.77 38.02
CA LEU A 60 -116.77 -100.60 37.27
C LEU A 60 -116.54 -101.00 35.81
N GLY A 61 -117.34 -101.95 35.31
CA GLY A 61 -117.16 -102.59 34.01
C GLY A 61 -117.43 -101.66 32.81
N GLY A 62 -116.46 -101.59 31.90
CA GLY A 62 -116.59 -101.02 30.55
C GLY A 62 -115.53 -101.63 29.61
N PRO A 63 -115.83 -101.85 28.32
CA PRO A 63 -115.02 -102.68 27.43
C PRO A 63 -113.63 -102.09 27.15
N ARG A 64 -112.61 -102.96 27.26
CA ARG A 64 -111.17 -102.63 27.10
C ARG A 64 -110.80 -102.58 25.62
N THR A 65 -110.74 -101.40 25.03
CA THR A 65 -110.19 -101.19 23.67
C THR A 65 -108.66 -101.11 23.72
N PRO A 66 -107.89 -101.87 22.91
CA PRO A 66 -106.43 -101.97 22.99
C PRO A 66 -105.65 -100.67 22.70
N MET A 67 -106.34 -99.60 22.29
CA MET A 67 -105.73 -98.29 21.99
C MET A 67 -105.31 -97.50 23.25
N PHE A 68 -105.91 -97.77 24.42
CA PHE A 68 -105.57 -97.08 25.68
C PHE A 68 -104.21 -97.48 26.29
N LEU A 69 -103.65 -98.64 25.89
CA LEU A 69 -102.34 -99.11 26.38
C LEU A 69 -101.15 -98.61 25.54
N ALA A 70 -101.37 -98.21 24.28
CA ALA A 70 -100.29 -97.83 23.37
C ALA A 70 -99.78 -96.39 23.58
N PHE A 71 -100.63 -95.48 24.06
CA PHE A 71 -100.29 -94.07 24.27
C PHE A 71 -99.14 -93.81 25.28
N PRO A 72 -99.07 -94.46 26.46
CA PRO A 72 -97.95 -94.27 27.37
C PRO A 72 -96.62 -94.83 26.83
N ILE A 73 -96.65 -95.88 26.02
CA ILE A 73 -95.43 -96.48 25.43
C ILE A 73 -94.85 -95.57 24.35
N MET A 74 -95.69 -94.93 23.54
CA MET A 74 -95.23 -94.00 22.49
C MET A 74 -94.65 -92.69 23.07
N LEU A 75 -95.20 -92.21 24.21
CA LEU A 75 -94.67 -91.05 24.94
C LEU A 75 -93.30 -91.35 25.60
N LEU A 76 -93.10 -92.59 26.06
CA LEU A 76 -91.81 -93.08 26.56
C LEU A 76 -90.78 -93.25 25.43
N ALA A 77 -91.19 -93.76 24.26
CA ALA A 77 -90.30 -93.90 23.11
C ALA A 77 -89.83 -92.54 22.55
N SER A 78 -90.72 -91.54 22.51
CA SER A 78 -90.40 -90.19 22.02
C SER A 78 -89.55 -89.38 23.00
N SER A 79 -89.66 -89.59 24.31
CA SER A 79 -88.76 -89.01 25.33
C SER A 79 -87.37 -89.67 25.33
N MET A 80 -87.26 -90.96 24.98
CA MET A 80 -85.96 -91.63 24.81
C MET A 80 -85.20 -91.08 23.59
N ALA A 81 -85.88 -90.80 22.47
CA ALA A 81 -85.30 -90.24 21.26
C ALA A 81 -84.77 -88.79 21.44
N THR A 82 -85.42 -87.97 22.27
CA THR A 82 -84.92 -86.62 22.62
C THR A 82 -83.72 -86.67 23.57
N SER A 83 -83.63 -87.68 24.43
CA SER A 83 -82.49 -87.87 25.35
C SER A 83 -81.19 -88.29 24.65
N LEU A 84 -81.30 -89.03 23.55
CA LEU A 84 -80.15 -89.53 22.77
C LEU A 84 -79.60 -88.48 21.79
N SER A 85 -80.47 -87.68 21.17
CA SER A 85 -80.08 -86.58 20.26
C SER A 85 -79.46 -85.38 20.98
N GLY A 86 -79.85 -85.10 22.23
CA GLY A 86 -79.24 -84.05 23.07
C GLY A 86 -77.82 -84.35 23.57
N ARG A 87 -77.33 -85.60 23.42
CA ARG A 87 -76.02 -86.03 23.93
C ARG A 87 -74.86 -85.76 22.95
N ALA A 88 -75.14 -85.62 21.66
CA ALA A 88 -74.13 -85.35 20.63
C ALA A 88 -73.74 -83.86 20.50
N ARG A 89 -74.64 -82.93 20.89
CA ARG A 89 -74.39 -81.47 20.83
C ARG A 89 -73.72 -80.89 22.09
N ARG A 90 -73.47 -81.70 23.12
CA ARG A 90 -72.86 -81.33 24.42
C ARG A 90 -71.37 -81.67 24.58
N ARG A 91 -70.69 -82.08 23.50
CA ARG A 91 -69.29 -82.57 23.55
C ARG A 91 -68.21 -81.55 23.13
N GLY A 92 -68.54 -80.27 23.00
CA GLY A 92 -67.55 -79.20 22.78
C GLY A 92 -67.97 -77.90 23.45
N GLY A 93 -67.36 -77.56 24.59
CA GLY A 93 -67.61 -76.32 25.35
C GLY A 93 -67.89 -76.55 26.83
N GLY A 94 -66.95 -77.15 27.57
CA GLY A 94 -66.99 -77.26 29.02
C GLY A 94 -66.13 -76.21 29.71
N ILE A 95 -66.30 -76.04 31.03
CA ILE A 95 -65.54 -75.12 31.90
C ILE A 95 -64.03 -75.14 31.63
N ASP A 96 -63.46 -76.30 31.33
CA ASP A 96 -62.03 -76.43 31.05
C ASP A 96 -61.59 -75.75 29.75
N ALA A 97 -62.45 -75.68 28.73
CA ALA A 97 -62.17 -74.94 27.49
C ALA A 97 -62.22 -73.42 27.73
N ASP A 98 -63.13 -72.94 28.59
CA ASP A 98 -63.21 -71.52 28.96
C ASP A 98 -62.07 -71.12 29.92
N ARG A 99 -61.64 -72.02 30.83
CA ARG A 99 -60.42 -71.86 31.65
C ARG A 99 -59.17 -71.75 30.77
N LEU A 100 -58.98 -72.68 29.83
CA LEU A 100 -57.84 -72.65 28.90
C LEU A 100 -57.85 -71.39 28.04
N ARG A 101 -59.04 -70.92 27.60
CA ARG A 101 -59.18 -69.67 26.83
C ARG A 101 -58.83 -68.45 27.68
N TYR A 102 -59.27 -68.38 28.94
CA TYR A 102 -58.97 -67.27 29.85
C TYR A 102 -57.50 -67.24 30.30
N LEU A 103 -56.90 -68.41 30.60
CA LEU A 103 -55.46 -68.52 30.89
C LEU A 103 -54.62 -68.18 29.65
N GLY A 104 -55.08 -68.56 28.45
CA GLY A 104 -54.47 -68.14 27.19
C GLY A 104 -54.61 -66.64 26.91
N TYR A 105 -55.72 -66.03 27.31
CA TYR A 105 -55.91 -64.57 27.30
C TYR A 105 -54.94 -63.88 28.26
N LEU A 106 -54.85 -64.32 29.53
CA LEU A 106 -53.89 -63.77 30.49
C LEU A 106 -52.44 -63.95 30.03
N SER A 107 -52.13 -65.02 29.31
CA SER A 107 -50.79 -65.25 28.74
C SER A 107 -50.46 -64.28 27.61
N ARG A 108 -51.40 -63.97 26.72
CA ARG A 108 -51.23 -62.91 25.70
C ARG A 108 -51.17 -61.52 26.32
N LEU A 109 -52.02 -61.26 27.31
CA LEU A 109 -52.00 -59.99 28.05
C LEU A 109 -50.68 -59.82 28.81
N ARG A 110 -50.07 -60.90 29.29
CA ARG A 110 -48.73 -60.89 29.88
C ARG A 110 -47.67 -60.44 28.89
N GLU A 111 -47.73 -60.89 27.63
CA GLU A 111 -46.81 -60.45 26.57
C GLU A 111 -46.95 -58.94 26.35
N THR A 112 -48.17 -58.43 26.23
CA THR A 112 -48.43 -56.98 26.11
C THR A 112 -47.95 -56.19 27.32
N VAL A 113 -48.19 -56.67 28.54
CA VAL A 113 -47.70 -56.01 29.76
C VAL A 113 -46.17 -56.06 29.86
N ALA A 114 -45.55 -57.16 29.46
CA ALA A 114 -44.09 -57.29 29.43
C ALA A 114 -43.47 -56.35 28.39
N GLU A 115 -44.08 -56.20 27.21
CA GLU A 115 -43.67 -55.21 26.20
C GLU A 115 -43.80 -53.78 26.73
N THR A 116 -44.92 -53.43 27.37
CA THR A 116 -45.09 -52.10 28.01
C THR A 116 -44.07 -51.87 29.12
N ALA A 117 -43.81 -52.88 29.97
CA ALA A 117 -42.81 -52.80 31.03
C ALA A 117 -41.39 -52.65 30.48
N ALA A 118 -41.05 -53.37 29.41
CA ALA A 118 -39.77 -53.26 28.71
C ALA A 118 -39.61 -51.89 28.03
N ALA A 119 -40.67 -51.37 27.38
CA ALA A 119 -40.69 -50.05 26.78
C ALA A 119 -40.55 -48.94 27.84
N GLN A 120 -41.24 -49.07 28.98
CA GLN A 120 -41.09 -48.15 30.13
C GLN A 120 -39.67 -48.19 30.69
N CYS A 121 -39.11 -49.38 30.93
CA CYS A 121 -37.73 -49.53 31.41
C CYS A 121 -36.73 -48.93 30.42
N PHE A 122 -36.88 -49.23 29.12
CA PHE A 122 -36.01 -48.71 28.08
C PHE A 122 -36.07 -47.19 28.01
N SER A 123 -37.27 -46.60 28.01
CA SER A 123 -37.48 -45.15 28.02
C SER A 123 -36.83 -44.51 29.26
N LEU A 124 -37.07 -45.06 30.45
CA LEU A 124 -36.48 -44.56 31.69
C LEU A 124 -34.97 -44.76 31.76
N MET A 125 -34.42 -45.85 31.24
CA MET A 125 -32.97 -46.08 31.15
C MET A 125 -32.31 -45.20 30.09
N GLN A 126 -33.03 -44.83 29.02
CA GLN A 126 -32.55 -43.82 28.08
C GLN A 126 -32.46 -42.46 28.76
N ASP A 127 -33.52 -42.01 29.45
CA ASP A 127 -33.53 -40.72 30.14
C ASP A 127 -32.58 -40.69 31.35
N HIS A 128 -32.48 -41.80 32.08
CA HIS A 128 -31.66 -41.98 33.29
C HIS A 128 -30.67 -43.15 33.12
N PRO A 129 -29.58 -42.96 32.35
CA PRO A 129 -28.62 -44.01 32.07
C PRO A 129 -27.93 -44.51 33.34
N ASP A 130 -27.44 -45.74 33.26
CA ASP A 130 -26.68 -46.32 34.35
C ASP A 130 -25.35 -45.56 34.57
N PRO A 131 -25.00 -45.18 35.81
CA PRO A 131 -23.75 -44.47 36.11
C PRO A 131 -22.50 -45.11 35.49
N ASP A 132 -22.43 -46.44 35.42
CA ASP A 132 -21.29 -47.18 34.87
C ASP A 132 -21.13 -46.99 33.34
N THR A 133 -22.17 -46.49 32.68
CA THR A 133 -22.20 -46.27 31.22
C THR A 133 -21.97 -44.81 30.82
N LEU A 134 -21.93 -43.87 31.77
CA LEU A 134 -21.86 -42.42 31.49
C LEU A 134 -20.65 -42.01 30.65
N TRP A 135 -19.51 -42.65 30.87
CA TRP A 135 -18.28 -42.37 30.13
C TRP A 135 -18.38 -42.66 28.63
N THR A 136 -19.35 -43.50 28.21
CA THR A 136 -19.62 -43.82 26.81
C THR A 136 -20.40 -42.71 26.08
N LEU A 137 -21.13 -41.87 26.83
CA LEU A 137 -21.93 -40.77 26.29
C LEU A 137 -21.09 -39.52 26.00
N VAL A 138 -19.92 -39.41 26.65
CA VAL A 138 -19.00 -38.28 26.51
C VAL A 138 -18.44 -38.21 25.08
N GLY A 139 -18.57 -37.04 24.45
CA GLY A 139 -18.21 -36.82 23.04
C GLY A 139 -19.29 -37.25 22.03
N GLY A 140 -20.34 -37.94 22.48
CA GLY A 140 -21.49 -38.31 21.66
C GLY A 140 -22.58 -37.22 21.65
N PRO A 141 -23.66 -37.42 20.86
CA PRO A 141 -24.74 -36.44 20.70
C PRO A 141 -25.55 -36.18 21.98
N ARG A 142 -25.43 -37.07 22.98
CA ARG A 142 -26.14 -37.00 24.26
C ARG A 142 -25.38 -36.27 25.36
N MET A 143 -24.11 -35.92 25.12
CA MET A 143 -23.34 -35.08 26.02
C MET A 143 -23.94 -33.67 26.02
N TRP A 144 -24.25 -33.15 27.20
CA TRP A 144 -24.81 -31.81 27.42
C TRP A 144 -26.14 -31.54 26.69
N GLU A 145 -26.96 -32.59 26.53
CA GLU A 145 -28.24 -32.52 25.81
C GLU A 145 -29.34 -31.76 26.58
N ARG A 146 -29.25 -31.64 27.91
CA ARG A 146 -30.25 -30.99 28.77
C ARG A 146 -29.95 -29.51 29.02
N ARG A 147 -30.96 -28.65 28.81
CA ARG A 147 -30.86 -27.19 28.94
C ARG A 147 -31.63 -26.69 30.16
N ALA A 148 -31.27 -25.51 30.68
CA ALA A 148 -31.86 -24.92 31.89
C ALA A 148 -33.39 -24.72 31.83
N ALA A 149 -33.95 -24.58 30.62
CA ALA A 149 -35.38 -24.46 30.39
C ALA A 149 -36.13 -25.81 30.37
N ASP A 150 -35.40 -26.94 30.26
CA ASP A 150 -36.01 -28.25 30.17
C ASP A 150 -36.56 -28.69 31.55
N PRO A 151 -37.72 -29.38 31.59
CA PRO A 151 -38.35 -29.80 32.85
C PRO A 151 -37.53 -30.85 33.61
N ASP A 152 -36.66 -31.59 32.94
CA ASP A 152 -35.77 -32.61 33.51
C ASP A 152 -34.35 -32.07 33.82
N PHE A 153 -34.15 -30.76 33.72
CA PHE A 153 -32.90 -30.12 34.14
C PHE A 153 -32.70 -30.31 35.65
N GLY A 154 -31.58 -30.93 36.04
CA GLY A 154 -31.30 -31.25 37.44
C GLY A 154 -32.06 -32.46 37.99
N LEU A 155 -32.66 -33.30 37.13
CA LEU A 155 -33.24 -34.59 37.50
C LEU A 155 -32.17 -35.70 37.43
N VAL A 156 -31.86 -36.36 38.55
CA VAL A 156 -30.72 -37.29 38.66
C VAL A 156 -31.16 -38.65 39.20
N ARG A 157 -30.64 -39.74 38.62
CA ARG A 157 -30.87 -41.11 39.09
C ARG A 157 -30.10 -41.37 40.37
N VAL A 158 -30.76 -41.98 41.35
CA VAL A 158 -30.16 -42.34 42.63
C VAL A 158 -30.18 -43.84 42.91
N GLY A 159 -30.77 -44.64 42.03
CA GLY A 159 -30.83 -46.08 42.20
C GLY A 159 -31.92 -46.72 41.37
N THR A 160 -32.16 -48.00 41.62
CA THR A 160 -33.27 -48.75 41.02
C THR A 160 -34.24 -49.25 42.09
N GLY A 161 -35.53 -49.25 41.78
CA GLY A 161 -36.55 -49.75 42.70
C GLY A 161 -37.89 -49.99 42.02
N ALA A 162 -38.84 -50.52 42.77
CA ALA A 162 -40.17 -50.84 42.26
C ALA A 162 -40.97 -49.55 41.98
N GLN A 163 -41.45 -49.40 40.75
CA GLN A 163 -42.32 -48.32 40.30
C GLN A 163 -43.61 -48.90 39.71
N PRO A 164 -44.74 -48.18 39.76
CA PRO A 164 -45.96 -48.57 39.06
C PRO A 164 -45.72 -48.71 37.54
N LEU A 165 -46.40 -49.67 36.91
CA LEU A 165 -46.46 -49.77 35.45
C LEU A 165 -47.15 -48.52 34.86
N ALA A 166 -46.59 -47.96 33.77
CA ALA A 166 -47.09 -46.74 33.13
C ALA A 166 -48.54 -46.88 32.62
N SER A 167 -48.89 -48.07 32.10
CA SER A 167 -50.29 -48.46 31.85
C SER A 167 -50.87 -49.06 33.12
N ARG A 168 -51.88 -48.43 33.71
CA ARG A 168 -52.54 -49.01 34.88
C ARG A 168 -53.27 -50.28 34.46
N VAL A 169 -52.96 -51.39 35.11
CA VAL A 169 -53.72 -52.63 34.93
C VAL A 169 -54.99 -52.53 35.77
N VAL A 170 -56.12 -52.26 35.12
CA VAL A 170 -57.40 -52.03 35.79
C VAL A 170 -58.06 -53.37 36.08
N ALA A 171 -58.24 -53.65 37.38
CA ALA A 171 -58.92 -54.86 37.82
C ALA A 171 -60.42 -54.81 37.45
N PRO A 172 -60.99 -55.89 36.88
CA PRO A 172 -62.41 -55.94 36.58
C PRO A 172 -63.25 -56.02 37.85
N GLN A 173 -64.50 -55.54 37.77
CA GLN A 173 -65.51 -55.87 38.77
C GLN A 173 -65.88 -57.36 38.63
N VAL A 174 -65.52 -58.17 39.63
CA VAL A 174 -65.81 -59.61 39.63
C VAL A 174 -67.20 -59.84 40.21
N SER A 175 -68.15 -60.30 39.41
CA SER A 175 -69.46 -60.77 39.89
C SER A 175 -69.32 -62.15 40.54
N GLU A 176 -69.82 -62.33 41.76
CA GLU A 176 -69.86 -63.64 42.42
C GLU A 176 -71.08 -64.46 41.97
N PRO A 177 -70.96 -65.80 41.80
CA PRO A 177 -69.76 -66.63 42.00
C PRO A 177 -68.84 -66.68 40.76
N ALA A 178 -67.52 -66.66 40.96
CA ALA A 178 -66.49 -66.80 39.91
C ALA A 178 -65.68 -68.11 40.06
N ASP A 179 -65.08 -68.61 38.98
CA ASP A 179 -64.23 -69.81 39.02
C ASP A 179 -62.93 -69.56 39.82
N PRO A 180 -62.58 -70.42 40.82
CA PRO A 180 -61.47 -70.15 41.74
C PRO A 180 -60.09 -70.21 41.08
N VAL A 181 -59.92 -71.00 40.00
CA VAL A 181 -58.62 -71.14 39.30
C VAL A 181 -58.31 -69.87 38.52
N THR A 182 -59.27 -69.40 37.71
CA THR A 182 -59.16 -68.17 36.93
C THR A 182 -59.12 -66.92 37.81
N ALA A 183 -59.88 -66.88 38.91
CA ALA A 183 -59.83 -65.78 39.88
C ALA A 183 -58.47 -65.69 40.60
N THR A 184 -57.87 -66.83 40.97
CA THR A 184 -56.54 -66.87 41.59
C THR A 184 -55.45 -66.49 40.59
N ALA A 185 -55.56 -66.95 39.34
CA ALA A 185 -54.65 -66.57 38.25
C ALA A 185 -54.69 -65.06 37.97
N LEU A 186 -55.89 -64.46 37.94
CA LEU A 186 -56.08 -63.01 37.80
C LEU A 186 -55.44 -62.23 38.96
N ARG A 187 -55.66 -62.64 40.22
CA ARG A 187 -55.05 -61.97 41.39
C ARG A 187 -53.52 -62.04 41.35
N ARG A 188 -52.94 -63.19 41.00
CA ARG A 188 -51.49 -63.35 40.84
C ARG A 188 -50.95 -62.51 39.69
N PHE A 189 -51.66 -62.45 38.57
CA PHE A 189 -51.31 -61.60 37.43
C PHE A 189 -51.27 -60.11 37.81
N LEU A 190 -52.30 -59.60 38.48
CA LEU A 190 -52.36 -58.20 38.94
C LEU A 190 -51.23 -57.87 39.94
N CYS A 191 -50.91 -58.77 40.87
CA CYS A 191 -49.83 -58.55 41.83
C CYS A 191 -48.45 -58.57 41.17
N ALA A 192 -48.20 -59.50 40.23
CA ALA A 192 -46.89 -59.66 39.60
C ALA A 192 -46.58 -58.60 38.53
N HIS A 193 -47.62 -58.04 37.90
CA HIS A 193 -47.47 -57.16 36.73
C HIS A 193 -47.91 -55.71 36.95
N SER A 194 -48.23 -55.32 38.19
CA SER A 194 -48.59 -53.93 38.55
C SER A 194 -47.39 -53.03 38.79
N THR A 195 -46.20 -53.60 39.00
CA THR A 195 -44.97 -52.85 39.24
C THR A 195 -43.81 -53.35 38.38
N VAL A 196 -42.87 -52.47 38.10
CA VAL A 196 -41.65 -52.73 37.34
C VAL A 196 -40.45 -52.18 38.11
N VAL A 197 -39.30 -52.86 38.04
CA VAL A 197 -38.05 -52.34 38.63
C VAL A 197 -37.41 -51.38 37.64
N ALA A 198 -37.40 -50.10 37.96
CA ALA A 198 -36.94 -49.03 37.07
C ALA A 198 -36.08 -47.99 37.82
N PRO A 199 -35.33 -47.14 37.09
CA PRO A 199 -34.56 -46.03 37.67
C PRO A 199 -35.42 -45.08 38.52
N ILE A 200 -34.99 -44.82 39.75
CA ILE A 200 -35.56 -43.80 40.63
C ILE A 200 -34.73 -42.53 40.44
N ALA A 201 -35.39 -41.43 40.04
CA ALA A 201 -34.75 -40.13 39.89
C ALA A 201 -35.34 -39.10 40.85
N ILE A 202 -34.49 -38.20 41.34
CA ILE A 202 -34.87 -37.09 42.21
C ILE A 202 -34.57 -35.75 41.53
N GLY A 203 -35.42 -34.75 41.78
CA GLY A 203 -35.24 -33.40 41.27
C GLY A 203 -34.43 -32.54 42.25
N LEU A 204 -33.27 -32.06 41.83
CA LEU A 204 -32.39 -31.24 42.67
C LEU A 204 -32.82 -29.77 42.74
N ARG A 205 -33.55 -29.25 41.74
CA ARG A 205 -34.01 -27.83 41.70
C ARG A 205 -35.03 -27.48 42.77
N GLY A 206 -35.84 -28.45 43.21
CA GLY A 206 -36.94 -28.23 44.17
C GLY A 206 -36.52 -28.36 45.63
N SER A 207 -35.32 -28.91 45.91
CA SER A 207 -34.83 -29.17 47.26
C SER A 207 -33.58 -28.34 47.53
N PRO A 208 -33.60 -27.38 48.49
CA PRO A 208 -32.43 -26.55 48.78
C PRO A 208 -31.28 -27.36 49.41
N ARG A 209 -31.60 -28.47 50.07
CA ARG A 209 -30.65 -29.40 50.69
C ARG A 209 -31.12 -30.83 50.46
N VAL A 210 -30.20 -31.69 50.05
CA VAL A 210 -30.37 -33.14 49.92
C VAL A 210 -29.24 -33.79 50.70
N THR A 211 -29.58 -34.55 51.72
CA THR A 211 -28.61 -35.25 52.57
C THR A 211 -28.57 -36.72 52.17
N ILE A 212 -27.39 -37.22 51.82
CA ILE A 212 -27.17 -38.63 51.50
C ILE A 212 -26.41 -39.24 52.68
N ASP A 213 -27.12 -40.03 53.48
CA ASP A 213 -26.61 -40.60 54.73
C ASP A 213 -26.53 -42.12 54.65
N GLY A 214 -25.69 -42.74 55.47
CA GLY A 214 -25.38 -44.17 55.46
C GLY A 214 -23.89 -44.43 55.68
N ASP A 215 -23.41 -45.59 55.25
CA ASP A 215 -21.97 -45.85 55.23
C ASP A 215 -21.22 -44.76 54.43
N ALA A 216 -20.19 -44.15 55.01
CA ALA A 216 -19.51 -43.00 54.42
C ALA A 216 -18.92 -43.28 53.02
N SER A 217 -18.42 -44.51 52.78
CA SER A 217 -17.90 -44.90 51.46
C SER A 217 -19.04 -45.04 50.44
N ALA A 218 -20.17 -45.61 50.85
CA ALA A 218 -21.35 -45.78 50.00
C ALA A 218 -22.06 -44.44 49.72
N ALA A 219 -22.12 -43.53 50.68
CA ALA A 219 -22.67 -42.19 50.53
C ALA A 219 -21.82 -41.35 49.56
N ARG A 220 -20.50 -41.36 49.70
CA ARG A 220 -19.58 -40.71 48.74
C ARG A 220 -19.68 -41.32 47.35
N ALA A 221 -19.77 -42.65 47.24
CA ALA A 221 -19.95 -43.33 45.96
C ALA A 221 -21.25 -42.93 45.24
N MET A 222 -22.34 -42.75 45.99
CA MET A 222 -23.59 -42.20 45.46
C MET A 222 -23.42 -40.77 44.97
N VAL A 223 -22.81 -39.90 45.77
CA VAL A 223 -22.60 -38.49 45.39
C VAL A 223 -21.71 -38.38 44.15
N ARG A 224 -20.67 -39.21 44.00
CA ARG A 224 -19.87 -39.28 42.76
C ARG A 224 -20.72 -39.66 41.55
N ALA A 225 -21.60 -40.67 41.68
CA ALA A 225 -22.52 -41.06 40.62
C ALA A 225 -23.46 -39.90 40.22
N VAL A 226 -24.01 -39.18 41.21
CA VAL A 226 -24.86 -38.00 40.99
C VAL A 226 -24.12 -36.89 40.26
N ILE A 227 -22.88 -36.56 40.67
CA ILE A 227 -22.07 -35.52 40.04
C ILE A 227 -21.73 -35.87 38.59
N CYS A 228 -21.30 -37.11 38.32
CA CYS A 228 -20.97 -37.54 36.97
C CYS A 228 -22.19 -37.51 36.04
N GLN A 229 -23.38 -37.91 36.52
CA GLN A 229 -24.63 -37.78 35.75
C GLN A 229 -24.91 -36.32 35.41
N LEU A 230 -24.83 -35.42 36.40
CA LEU A 230 -25.05 -33.98 36.20
C LEU A 230 -24.09 -33.40 35.17
N ALA A 231 -22.79 -33.74 35.27
CA ALA A 231 -21.75 -33.21 34.41
C ALA A 231 -21.83 -33.73 32.96
N VAL A 232 -22.31 -34.96 32.75
CA VAL A 232 -22.51 -35.52 31.40
C VAL A 232 -23.76 -34.95 30.74
N SER A 233 -24.87 -34.79 31.49
CA SER A 233 -26.15 -34.38 30.91
C SER A 233 -26.31 -32.87 30.69
N HIS A 234 -25.60 -32.02 31.45
CA HIS A 234 -25.78 -30.56 31.42
C HIS A 234 -24.48 -29.85 31.03
N PRO A 235 -24.52 -28.75 30.27
CA PRO A 235 -23.31 -28.02 29.91
C PRO A 235 -22.78 -27.15 31.07
N PRO A 236 -21.45 -26.94 31.17
CA PRO A 236 -20.81 -26.21 32.27
C PRO A 236 -21.11 -24.70 32.31
N ASP A 237 -21.65 -24.11 31.25
CA ASP A 237 -22.14 -22.72 31.23
C ASP A 237 -23.51 -22.55 31.92
N GLN A 238 -24.26 -23.65 32.09
CA GLN A 238 -25.60 -23.65 32.69
C GLN A 238 -25.63 -24.28 34.08
N LEU A 239 -24.72 -25.22 34.38
CA LEU A 239 -24.63 -25.90 35.67
C LEU A 239 -23.19 -25.88 36.19
N LEU A 240 -23.00 -25.35 37.40
CA LEU A 240 -21.72 -25.40 38.11
C LEU A 240 -21.73 -26.42 39.24
N ILE A 241 -20.61 -27.13 39.42
CA ILE A 241 -20.37 -28.08 40.51
C ILE A 241 -19.27 -27.52 41.41
N VAL A 242 -19.64 -27.22 42.64
CA VAL A 242 -18.78 -26.59 43.64
C VAL A 242 -18.62 -27.56 44.79
N ALA A 243 -17.43 -27.66 45.37
CA ALA A 243 -17.18 -28.55 46.50
C ALA A 243 -16.67 -27.78 47.72
N ALA A 244 -17.30 -28.03 48.87
CA ALA A 244 -16.88 -27.56 50.18
C ALA A 244 -16.51 -28.80 51.02
N ILE A 245 -15.21 -29.11 51.06
CA ILE A 245 -14.69 -30.40 51.53
C ILE A 245 -13.68 -30.17 52.65
N GLY A 246 -13.86 -30.88 53.77
CA GLY A 246 -12.92 -30.87 54.89
C GLY A 246 -11.60 -31.56 54.55
N ASP A 247 -10.52 -31.23 55.26
CA ASP A 247 -9.18 -31.71 54.91
C ASP A 247 -9.04 -33.24 54.88
N ARG A 248 -9.82 -33.96 55.70
CA ARG A 248 -9.85 -35.44 55.75
C ARG A 248 -10.47 -36.08 54.50
N ALA A 249 -11.47 -35.44 53.91
CA ALA A 249 -12.20 -35.98 52.76
C ALA A 249 -11.60 -35.55 51.41
N ARG A 250 -10.67 -34.60 51.38
CA ARG A 250 -10.06 -34.06 50.14
C ARG A 250 -9.56 -35.11 49.14
N PRO A 251 -8.87 -36.20 49.55
CA PRO A 251 -8.40 -37.21 48.59
C PRO A 251 -9.53 -37.89 47.79
N GLU A 252 -10.71 -38.06 48.40
CA GLU A 252 -11.90 -38.65 47.76
C GLU A 252 -12.49 -37.78 46.64
N TRP A 253 -12.14 -36.49 46.62
CA TRP A 253 -12.71 -35.45 45.76
C TRP A 253 -11.69 -34.81 44.81
N GLU A 254 -10.44 -35.29 44.79
CA GLU A 254 -9.37 -34.71 43.97
C GLU A 254 -9.70 -34.73 42.47
N TRP A 255 -10.46 -35.73 42.03
CA TRP A 255 -10.88 -35.93 40.65
C TRP A 255 -11.75 -34.79 40.10
N LEU A 256 -12.39 -33.99 40.96
CA LEU A 256 -13.22 -32.84 40.56
C LEU A 256 -12.43 -31.80 39.76
N LYS A 257 -11.10 -31.72 39.94
CA LYS A 257 -10.22 -30.80 39.18
C LYS A 257 -10.33 -30.97 37.67
N TRP A 258 -10.72 -32.16 37.21
CA TRP A 258 -10.86 -32.47 35.79
C TRP A 258 -12.21 -32.01 35.22
N LEU A 259 -13.23 -31.81 36.05
CA LEU A 259 -14.57 -31.44 35.56
C LEU A 259 -14.58 -30.00 35.04
N PRO A 260 -15.07 -29.76 33.80
CA PRO A 260 -15.33 -28.42 33.31
C PRO A 260 -16.29 -27.62 34.21
N HIS A 261 -17.26 -28.30 34.82
CA HIS A 261 -18.26 -27.73 35.74
C HIS A 261 -17.67 -27.25 37.07
N ASN A 262 -16.45 -27.69 37.41
CA ASN A 262 -15.73 -27.25 38.62
C ASN A 262 -14.76 -26.09 38.33
N GLN A 263 -14.77 -25.52 37.13
CA GLN A 263 -13.93 -24.39 36.74
C GLN A 263 -14.66 -23.05 36.97
N HIS A 264 -14.00 -22.11 37.65
CA HIS A 264 -14.58 -20.81 37.92
C HIS A 264 -14.71 -19.98 36.62
N PRO A 265 -15.88 -19.39 36.31
CA PRO A 265 -16.12 -18.76 35.01
C PRO A 265 -15.36 -17.44 34.78
N ALA A 266 -15.01 -16.72 35.85
CA ALA A 266 -14.42 -15.38 35.76
C ALA A 266 -13.06 -15.22 36.45
N ALA A 267 -12.47 -16.29 36.98
CA ALA A 267 -11.24 -16.22 37.77
C ALA A 267 -10.28 -17.32 37.31
N ALA A 268 -9.02 -16.93 37.05
CA ALA A 268 -7.97 -17.83 36.64
C ALA A 268 -6.74 -17.69 37.54
N ASP A 269 -6.06 -18.80 37.80
CA ASP A 269 -4.74 -18.84 38.43
C ASP A 269 -3.68 -19.24 37.38
N GLU A 270 -2.44 -19.52 37.81
CA GLU A 270 -1.36 -19.88 36.90
C GLU A 270 -1.58 -21.21 36.14
N LEU A 271 -2.57 -22.01 36.53
CA LEU A 271 -2.95 -23.28 35.87
C LEU A 271 -4.22 -23.16 35.01
N GLY A 272 -4.79 -21.97 34.88
CA GLY A 272 -6.03 -21.72 34.13
C GLY A 272 -7.21 -21.40 35.06
N PRO A 273 -8.46 -21.71 34.67
CA PRO A 273 -9.62 -21.46 35.53
C PRO A 273 -9.44 -22.04 36.94
N VAL A 274 -9.80 -21.25 37.95
CA VAL A 274 -9.68 -21.66 39.35
C VAL A 274 -10.60 -22.85 39.62
N ARG A 275 -10.06 -23.94 40.17
CA ARG A 275 -10.84 -25.10 40.63
C ARG A 275 -11.71 -24.69 41.82
N MET A 276 -13.02 -24.97 41.75
CA MET A 276 -14.01 -24.57 42.76
C MET A 276 -14.12 -25.58 43.90
N VAL A 277 -12.98 -25.95 44.49
CA VAL A 277 -12.88 -26.82 45.66
C VAL A 277 -12.36 -26.00 46.85
N TYR A 278 -13.18 -25.90 47.89
CA TYR A 278 -12.98 -25.01 49.03
C TYR A 278 -12.94 -25.80 50.33
N ARG A 279 -12.28 -25.26 51.37
CA ARG A 279 -12.17 -25.92 52.69
C ARG A 279 -13.44 -25.82 53.55
N GLY A 280 -14.43 -25.07 53.10
CA GLY A 280 -15.70 -24.91 53.82
C GLY A 280 -16.68 -23.98 53.12
N MET A 281 -17.93 -24.00 53.59
CA MET A 281 -19.07 -23.31 52.95
C MET A 281 -18.90 -21.79 52.86
N ARG A 282 -18.30 -21.15 53.87
CA ARG A 282 -18.04 -19.70 53.87
C ARG A 282 -17.08 -19.27 52.75
N GLN A 283 -16.04 -20.07 52.49
CA GLN A 283 -15.08 -19.80 51.42
C GLN A 283 -15.72 -19.99 50.04
N ALA A 284 -16.55 -21.04 49.89
CA ALA A 284 -17.31 -21.27 48.66
C ALA A 284 -18.27 -20.10 48.36
N ARG A 285 -18.99 -19.61 49.38
CA ARG A 285 -19.92 -18.47 49.26
C ARG A 285 -19.21 -17.18 48.83
N ALA A 286 -18.07 -16.87 49.45
CA ALA A 286 -17.29 -15.69 49.11
C ALA A 286 -16.72 -15.75 47.68
N ALA A 287 -16.29 -16.93 47.23
CA ALA A 287 -15.72 -17.11 45.90
C ALA A 287 -16.77 -16.98 44.79
N LEU A 288 -18.01 -17.40 45.05
CA LEU A 288 -19.13 -17.37 44.09
C LEU A 288 -19.96 -16.09 44.12
N ALA A 289 -19.65 -15.14 45.01
CA ALA A 289 -20.35 -13.87 45.10
C ALA A 289 -20.25 -13.11 43.76
N GLY A 290 -21.39 -12.92 43.08
CA GLY A 290 -21.47 -12.21 41.80
C GLY A 290 -21.35 -13.09 40.54
N VAL A 291 -21.21 -14.41 40.68
CA VAL A 291 -21.25 -15.35 39.54
C VAL A 291 -22.69 -15.52 39.06
N ARG A 292 -22.98 -15.13 37.81
CA ARG A 292 -24.30 -15.29 37.19
C ARG A 292 -24.35 -16.60 36.40
N THR A 293 -24.83 -17.68 37.02
CA THR A 293 -25.10 -18.97 36.36
C THR A 293 -26.53 -19.44 36.60
N ALA A 294 -27.06 -20.27 35.70
CA ALA A 294 -28.45 -20.72 35.77
C ALA A 294 -28.74 -21.66 36.97
N HIS A 295 -27.78 -22.51 37.36
CA HIS A 295 -27.88 -23.34 38.57
C HIS A 295 -26.51 -23.74 39.12
N THR A 296 -26.40 -23.89 40.45
CA THR A 296 -25.18 -24.31 41.14
C THR A 296 -25.49 -25.46 42.08
N VAL A 297 -24.69 -26.52 42.02
CA VAL A 297 -24.75 -27.66 42.95
C VAL A 297 -23.52 -27.63 43.84
N VAL A 298 -23.72 -27.58 45.15
CA VAL A 298 -22.66 -27.52 46.16
C VAL A 298 -22.56 -28.86 46.87
N VAL A 299 -21.44 -29.55 46.74
CA VAL A 299 -21.14 -30.80 47.44
C VAL A 299 -20.50 -30.45 48.78
N ALA A 300 -21.11 -30.89 49.88
CA ALA A 300 -20.63 -30.66 51.24
C ALA A 300 -20.26 -32.00 51.90
N ASP A 301 -18.97 -32.18 52.19
CA ASP A 301 -18.42 -33.31 52.95
C ASP A 301 -17.57 -32.70 54.07
N LEU A 302 -18.27 -32.29 55.15
CA LEU A 302 -17.75 -31.48 56.26
C LEU A 302 -18.14 -32.12 57.60
N ASP A 303 -17.26 -32.03 58.59
CA ASP A 303 -17.49 -32.55 59.95
C ASP A 303 -18.40 -31.62 60.83
N GLY A 304 -19.00 -30.56 60.26
CA GLY A 304 -19.74 -29.52 60.99
C GLY A 304 -20.98 -29.00 60.25
N ASP A 305 -21.68 -28.02 60.83
CA ASP A 305 -22.99 -27.57 60.30
C ASP A 305 -22.88 -26.96 58.90
N VAL A 306 -23.84 -27.32 58.05
CA VAL A 306 -23.90 -26.99 56.63
C VAL A 306 -25.01 -25.97 56.42
N ASP A 307 -24.63 -24.68 56.47
CA ASP A 307 -25.55 -23.57 56.19
C ASP A 307 -26.05 -23.58 54.74
N GLY A 308 -27.33 -23.22 54.55
CA GLY A 308 -27.95 -23.11 53.23
C GLY A 308 -27.24 -22.09 52.31
N PHE A 309 -27.18 -22.40 51.01
CA PHE A 309 -26.58 -21.55 49.98
C PHE A 309 -27.67 -20.99 49.05
N ALA A 310 -27.89 -19.67 49.07
CA ALA A 310 -28.96 -19.05 48.29
C ALA A 310 -28.77 -19.27 46.77
N GLY A 311 -29.78 -19.82 46.10
CA GLY A 311 -29.76 -20.10 44.66
C GLY A 311 -28.96 -21.36 44.26
N ALA A 312 -28.47 -22.15 45.22
CA ALA A 312 -27.80 -23.42 44.95
C ALA A 312 -28.47 -24.59 45.69
N THR A 313 -28.29 -25.80 45.15
CA THR A 313 -28.69 -27.05 45.81
C THR A 313 -27.48 -27.63 46.54
N VAL A 314 -27.62 -27.88 47.84
CA VAL A 314 -26.56 -28.50 48.65
C VAL A 314 -26.75 -30.02 48.69
N LEU A 315 -25.76 -30.76 48.20
CA LEU A 315 -25.62 -32.22 48.34
C LEU A 315 -24.71 -32.49 49.53
N GLU A 316 -25.28 -32.90 50.65
CA GLU A 316 -24.55 -33.17 51.88
C GLU A 316 -24.28 -34.66 52.05
N VAL A 317 -23.03 -35.02 52.33
CA VAL A 317 -22.64 -36.37 52.75
C VAL A 317 -22.85 -36.48 54.26
N GLY A 318 -23.76 -37.36 54.68
CA GLY A 318 -24.06 -37.62 56.09
C GLY A 318 -22.97 -38.41 56.80
N GLY A 319 -22.96 -38.33 58.15
CA GLY A 319 -21.99 -39.00 59.03
C GLY A 319 -22.43 -40.38 59.53
N GLY A 320 -23.19 -41.12 58.74
CA GLY A 320 -23.77 -42.41 59.12
C GLY A 320 -22.76 -43.47 59.55
N ARG A 321 -23.25 -44.51 60.23
CA ARG A 321 -22.42 -45.60 60.76
C ARG A 321 -22.00 -46.56 59.64
N GLU A 322 -20.83 -47.17 59.80
CA GLU A 322 -20.32 -48.19 58.90
C GLU A 322 -21.35 -49.31 58.69
N GLY A 323 -21.62 -49.67 57.44
CA GLY A 323 -22.63 -50.67 57.06
C GLY A 323 -24.09 -50.22 57.10
N ALA A 324 -24.39 -48.96 57.44
CA ALA A 324 -25.76 -48.43 57.37
C ALA A 324 -26.26 -48.34 55.91
N PRO A 325 -27.53 -48.68 55.63
CA PRO A 325 -28.09 -48.56 54.28
C PRO A 325 -28.11 -47.09 53.83
N VAL A 326 -27.87 -46.86 52.54
CA VAL A 326 -27.90 -45.51 51.97
C VAL A 326 -29.33 -44.97 51.98
N THR A 327 -29.49 -43.80 52.59
CA THR A 327 -30.75 -43.07 52.68
C THR A 327 -30.59 -41.68 52.09
N ILE A 328 -31.68 -41.15 51.52
CA ILE A 328 -31.73 -39.79 50.98
C ILE A 328 -32.76 -39.00 51.77
N GLY A 329 -32.32 -37.94 52.43
CA GLY A 329 -33.15 -36.97 53.14
C GLY A 329 -33.34 -35.68 52.36
N GLY A 330 -34.55 -35.12 52.40
CA GLY A 330 -34.92 -33.86 51.75
C GLY A 330 -36.32 -33.38 52.18
N LEU A 331 -36.96 -32.50 51.40
CA LEU A 331 -38.27 -31.91 51.73
C LEU A 331 -39.41 -32.94 51.93
N CYS A 332 -39.28 -34.14 51.37
CA CYS A 332 -40.31 -35.20 51.41
C CYS A 332 -40.06 -36.29 52.47
N GLY A 333 -39.11 -36.09 53.40
CA GLY A 333 -38.70 -37.08 54.41
C GLY A 333 -37.55 -37.97 53.95
N THR A 334 -37.09 -38.86 54.84
CA THR A 334 -35.95 -39.77 54.58
C THR A 334 -36.42 -41.03 53.85
N GLN A 335 -35.89 -41.26 52.65
CA GLN A 335 -36.19 -42.45 51.84
C GLN A 335 -35.00 -43.42 51.84
N GLN A 336 -35.24 -44.69 52.20
CA GLN A 336 -34.26 -45.76 52.07
C GLN A 336 -34.26 -46.33 50.64
N LEU A 337 -33.08 -46.49 50.05
CA LEU A 337 -32.93 -47.05 48.71
C LEU A 337 -32.59 -48.54 48.76
N SER A 338 -33.35 -49.36 48.03
CA SER A 338 -33.12 -50.81 47.96
C SER A 338 -31.87 -51.17 47.15
N ARG A 339 -31.58 -50.42 46.08
CA ARG A 339 -30.40 -50.56 45.23
C ARG A 339 -29.84 -49.18 44.87
N PRO A 340 -29.06 -48.56 45.76
CA PRO A 340 -28.44 -47.27 45.51
C PRO A 340 -27.42 -47.36 44.38
N ASP A 341 -27.42 -46.37 43.49
CA ASP A 341 -26.34 -46.16 42.53
C ASP A 341 -25.02 -45.87 43.25
N ARG A 342 -23.90 -46.35 42.71
CA ARG A 342 -22.56 -46.18 43.27
C ARG A 342 -21.56 -45.98 42.15
N MET A 343 -20.59 -45.10 42.36
CA MET A 343 -19.47 -44.90 41.45
C MET A 343 -18.18 -44.79 42.23
N ASP A 344 -17.15 -45.54 41.83
CA ASP A 344 -15.85 -45.50 42.49
C ASP A 344 -15.04 -44.25 42.08
N VAL A 345 -13.99 -43.91 42.84
CA VAL A 345 -13.16 -42.73 42.56
C VAL A 345 -12.49 -42.83 41.18
N LEU A 346 -12.07 -44.04 40.79
CA LEU A 346 -11.43 -44.28 39.50
C LEU A 346 -12.39 -44.02 38.34
N ASP A 347 -13.63 -44.52 38.40
CA ASP A 347 -14.63 -44.34 37.35
C ASP A 347 -15.07 -42.88 37.22
N ALA A 348 -15.25 -42.19 38.35
CA ALA A 348 -15.51 -40.76 38.39
C ALA A 348 -14.36 -39.96 37.74
N SER A 349 -13.11 -40.36 38.01
CA SER A 349 -11.92 -39.76 37.40
C SER A 349 -11.86 -39.98 35.89
N ILE A 350 -12.20 -41.17 35.41
CA ILE A 350 -12.25 -41.50 33.98
C ILE A 350 -13.33 -40.64 33.29
N CYS A 351 -14.52 -40.55 33.88
CA CYS A 351 -15.62 -39.73 33.38
C CYS A 351 -15.19 -38.24 33.30
N ALA A 352 -14.62 -37.70 34.38
CA ALA A 352 -14.21 -36.32 34.45
C ALA A 352 -13.06 -35.98 33.49
N ARG A 353 -12.06 -36.85 33.33
CA ARG A 353 -10.97 -36.65 32.37
C ARG A 353 -11.45 -36.71 30.92
N ARG A 354 -12.45 -37.55 30.61
CA ARG A 354 -13.06 -37.55 29.29
C ARG A 354 -13.82 -36.25 29.02
N LEU A 355 -14.58 -35.75 29.99
CA LEU A 355 -15.25 -34.45 29.89
C LEU A 355 -14.27 -33.29 29.77
N ALA A 356 -13.11 -33.36 30.44
CA ALA A 356 -12.05 -32.35 30.38
C ALA A 356 -11.51 -32.11 28.96
N MET A 357 -11.72 -33.04 28.02
CA MET A 357 -11.33 -32.88 26.62
C MET A 357 -12.22 -31.89 25.87
N TYR A 358 -13.37 -31.47 26.41
CA TYR A 358 -14.37 -30.67 25.73
C TYR A 358 -14.63 -29.32 26.43
N ARG A 359 -14.92 -28.28 25.64
CA ARG A 359 -15.38 -26.96 26.09
C ARG A 359 -16.63 -26.54 25.30
N VAL A 360 -17.52 -25.76 25.90
CA VAL A 360 -18.70 -25.22 25.19
C VAL A 360 -18.24 -24.17 24.16
N GLY A 361 -18.57 -24.36 22.88
CA GLY A 361 -18.28 -23.39 21.81
C GLY A 361 -17.71 -24.01 20.52
N ALA A 362 -17.52 -23.19 19.48
CA ALA A 362 -16.93 -23.63 18.22
C ALA A 362 -15.43 -23.96 18.40
N ALA A 363 -14.94 -24.93 17.62
CA ALA A 363 -13.53 -25.30 17.60
C ALA A 363 -12.70 -24.15 16.98
N ASP A 364 -11.87 -23.50 17.79
CA ASP A 364 -10.81 -22.65 17.24
C ASP A 364 -9.70 -23.58 16.77
N ALA A 365 -9.42 -23.58 15.46
CA ALA A 365 -8.17 -24.14 14.97
C ALA A 365 -7.02 -23.37 15.65
N GLY A 366 -6.02 -24.08 16.16
CA GLY A 366 -4.85 -23.45 16.77
C GLY A 366 -3.98 -22.74 15.73
N PRO A 367 -3.09 -21.83 16.15
CA PRO A 367 -2.07 -21.27 15.27
C PRO A 367 -1.18 -22.40 14.72
N MET A 368 -0.62 -22.20 13.53
CA MET A 368 0.26 -23.17 12.88
C MET A 368 1.39 -23.59 13.84
N GLU A 369 1.70 -24.90 13.91
CA GLU A 369 2.83 -25.46 14.67
C GLU A 369 4.18 -25.06 14.04
N ILE A 370 4.44 -23.76 13.88
CA ILE A 370 5.79 -23.26 14.06
C ILE A 370 6.03 -23.41 15.56
N GLY A 371 6.62 -24.54 15.96
CA GLY A 371 6.85 -24.87 17.37
C GLY A 371 7.33 -23.65 18.15
N ALA A 372 6.73 -23.41 19.33
CA ALA A 372 6.94 -22.27 20.23
C ALA A 372 7.89 -21.19 19.67
N PRO A 373 7.40 -20.10 19.05
CA PRO A 373 8.22 -19.06 18.42
C PRO A 373 9.41 -18.58 19.27
N ASP A 374 9.29 -18.65 20.59
CA ASP A 374 10.34 -18.35 21.56
C ASP A 374 11.63 -19.19 21.38
N ARG A 375 11.49 -20.44 20.91
CA ARG A 375 12.57 -21.41 20.65
C ARG A 375 12.93 -21.54 19.16
N PHE A 376 12.32 -20.75 18.29
CA PHE A 376 12.65 -20.76 16.87
C PHE A 376 14.01 -20.08 16.64
N ASP A 377 14.99 -20.89 16.25
CA ASP A 377 16.28 -20.45 15.70
C ASP A 377 16.29 -20.74 14.18
N PRO A 378 16.17 -19.70 13.33
CA PRO A 378 16.12 -19.88 11.89
C PRO A 378 17.42 -20.47 11.33
N VAL A 379 18.58 -20.13 11.89
CA VAL A 379 19.88 -20.56 11.36
C VAL A 379 20.09 -22.05 11.65
N ALA A 380 19.80 -22.50 12.87
CA ALA A 380 19.84 -23.91 13.23
C ALA A 380 18.86 -24.73 12.36
N TRP A 381 17.66 -24.20 12.10
CA TRP A 381 16.68 -24.85 11.23
C TRP A 381 17.18 -25.00 9.79
N TRP A 382 17.73 -23.94 9.20
CA TRP A 382 18.24 -23.97 7.82
C TRP A 382 19.44 -24.92 7.64
N HIS A 383 20.31 -25.02 8.64
CA HIS A 383 21.44 -25.96 8.61
C HIS A 383 21.01 -27.42 8.77
N GLY A 384 19.96 -27.70 9.55
CA GLY A 384 19.45 -29.04 9.80
C GLY A 384 18.52 -29.60 8.72
N GLN A 385 18.23 -28.83 7.66
CA GLN A 385 17.21 -29.17 6.68
C GLN A 385 17.76 -30.02 5.54
N ASP A 386 17.11 -31.16 5.29
CA ASP A 386 17.39 -32.01 4.12
C ASP A 386 16.91 -31.34 2.81
N HIS A 387 17.52 -31.71 1.68
CA HIS A 387 17.21 -31.18 0.35
C HIS A 387 15.73 -31.28 0.00
N ARG A 388 15.06 -32.36 0.42
CA ARG A 388 13.61 -32.56 0.22
C ARG A 388 12.75 -31.52 0.93
N GLY A 389 13.22 -30.98 2.05
CA GLY A 389 12.49 -29.99 2.85
C GLY A 389 12.48 -28.58 2.25
N ARG A 390 13.29 -28.29 1.22
CA ARG A 390 13.37 -26.97 0.59
C ARG A 390 12.09 -26.63 -0.18
N LEU A 391 11.77 -25.33 -0.21
CA LEU A 391 10.65 -24.76 -0.96
C LEU A 391 9.29 -25.43 -0.65
N ARG A 392 9.15 -25.96 0.58
CA ARG A 392 7.96 -26.67 1.05
C ARG A 392 7.44 -26.00 2.31
N VAL A 393 6.15 -25.69 2.33
CA VAL A 393 5.49 -24.95 3.41
C VAL A 393 4.23 -25.65 3.90
N PRO A 394 3.98 -25.74 5.22
CA PRO A 394 2.73 -26.24 5.75
C PRO A 394 1.62 -25.21 5.50
N LEU A 395 0.51 -25.65 4.90
CA LEU A 395 -0.67 -24.83 4.69
C LEU A 395 -1.64 -24.90 5.86
N GLY A 396 -1.74 -26.07 6.50
CA GLY A 396 -2.73 -26.35 7.53
C GLY A 396 -2.96 -27.85 7.70
N THR A 397 -4.17 -28.25 8.09
CA THR A 397 -4.52 -29.66 8.35
C THR A 397 -5.54 -30.18 7.36
N SER A 398 -5.36 -31.39 6.85
CA SER A 398 -6.35 -32.09 6.02
C SER A 398 -7.56 -32.53 6.84
N ALA A 399 -8.63 -32.99 6.17
CA ALA A 399 -9.80 -33.56 6.84
C ALA A 399 -9.47 -34.77 7.76
N ALA A 400 -8.36 -35.47 7.50
CA ALA A 400 -7.86 -36.58 8.30
C ALA A 400 -6.96 -36.13 9.47
N GLY A 401 -6.75 -34.82 9.66
CA GLY A 401 -5.89 -34.25 10.69
C GLY A 401 -4.40 -34.26 10.36
N ALA A 402 -3.98 -34.76 9.19
CA ALA A 402 -2.59 -34.73 8.75
C ALA A 402 -2.18 -33.32 8.29
N VAL A 403 -0.92 -32.93 8.52
CA VAL A 403 -0.40 -31.65 8.03
C VAL A 403 -0.34 -31.67 6.50
N LEU A 404 -1.02 -30.72 5.86
CA LEU A 404 -0.95 -30.50 4.42
C LEU A 404 0.17 -29.53 4.12
N GLU A 405 1.07 -29.91 3.21
CA GLU A 405 2.19 -29.07 2.79
C GLU A 405 2.09 -28.74 1.29
N LEU A 406 2.39 -27.49 0.94
CA LEU A 406 2.58 -27.01 -0.42
C LEU A 406 4.06 -27.12 -0.79
N ASP A 407 4.36 -27.83 -1.87
CA ASP A 407 5.71 -27.98 -2.40
C ASP A 407 5.80 -27.31 -3.78
N ILE A 408 6.47 -26.15 -3.84
CA ILE A 408 6.57 -25.37 -5.09
C ILE A 408 7.77 -25.79 -5.96
N LYS A 409 8.47 -26.88 -5.63
CA LYS A 409 9.53 -27.41 -6.49
C LYS A 409 8.93 -27.93 -7.80
N GLU A 410 9.80 -28.12 -8.79
CA GLU A 410 9.41 -28.74 -10.04
C GLU A 410 8.99 -30.20 -9.84
N ALA A 411 8.14 -30.71 -10.74
CA ALA A 411 7.73 -32.11 -10.71
C ALA A 411 8.93 -33.08 -10.81
N ALA A 412 10.01 -32.68 -11.51
CA ALA A 412 11.24 -33.46 -11.60
C ALA A 412 11.98 -33.60 -10.25
N GLU A 413 11.76 -32.69 -9.30
CA GLU A 413 12.27 -32.74 -7.93
C GLU A 413 11.22 -33.27 -6.93
N GLY A 414 10.10 -33.83 -7.43
CA GLY A 414 9.01 -34.36 -6.61
C GLY A 414 8.07 -33.30 -6.02
N GLY A 415 8.13 -32.05 -6.52
CA GLY A 415 7.22 -30.98 -6.11
C GLY A 415 5.92 -30.92 -6.92
N MET A 416 5.02 -30.02 -6.53
CA MET A 416 3.71 -29.81 -7.18
C MET A 416 3.80 -28.91 -8.41
N GLY A 417 4.98 -28.36 -8.71
CA GLY A 417 5.27 -27.46 -9.81
C GLY A 417 5.53 -26.00 -9.38
N PRO A 418 6.23 -25.22 -10.20
CA PRO A 418 6.73 -23.89 -9.81
C PRO A 418 5.68 -22.78 -9.82
N HIS A 419 4.54 -22.97 -10.49
CA HIS A 419 3.51 -21.95 -10.61
C HIS A 419 2.16 -22.47 -10.14
N GLY A 420 1.36 -21.61 -9.50
CA GLY A 420 0.04 -21.97 -9.04
C GLY A 420 -0.93 -20.81 -8.91
N LEU A 421 -2.18 -21.16 -8.64
CA LEU A 421 -3.33 -20.27 -8.58
C LEU A 421 -4.01 -20.36 -7.21
N CYS A 422 -4.39 -19.24 -6.62
CA CYS A 422 -5.17 -19.15 -5.40
C CYS A 422 -6.45 -18.33 -5.63
N VAL A 423 -7.62 -18.96 -5.50
CA VAL A 423 -8.92 -18.27 -5.66
C VAL A 423 -9.70 -18.36 -4.35
N GLY A 424 -10.28 -17.24 -3.92
CA GLY A 424 -11.11 -17.21 -2.71
C GLY A 424 -11.82 -15.89 -2.53
N ALA A 425 -13.13 -15.94 -2.26
CA ALA A 425 -13.95 -14.77 -2.04
C ALA A 425 -13.50 -13.94 -0.83
N THR A 426 -13.97 -12.68 -0.73
CA THR A 426 -13.77 -11.87 0.47
C THR A 426 -14.29 -12.60 1.72
N GLY A 427 -13.50 -12.64 2.79
CA GLY A 427 -13.83 -13.37 4.03
C GLY A 427 -13.51 -14.87 4.01
N SER A 428 -13.11 -15.45 2.88
CA SER A 428 -12.69 -16.87 2.79
C SER A 428 -11.35 -17.17 3.48
N GLY A 429 -10.57 -16.14 3.83
CA GLY A 429 -9.24 -16.29 4.44
C GLY A 429 -8.07 -16.22 3.44
N LYS A 430 -8.28 -15.82 2.18
CA LYS A 430 -7.22 -15.72 1.14
C LYS A 430 -5.98 -14.96 1.61
N SER A 431 -6.14 -13.72 2.09
CA SER A 431 -5.02 -12.89 2.53
C SER A 431 -4.26 -13.52 3.70
N GLU A 432 -4.95 -14.17 4.63
CA GLU A 432 -4.32 -14.88 5.74
C GLU A 432 -3.55 -16.13 5.25
N LEU A 433 -4.10 -16.88 4.29
CA LEU A 433 -3.41 -17.99 3.65
C LEU A 433 -2.13 -17.54 2.93
N LEU A 434 -2.18 -16.43 2.18
CA LEU A 434 -1.00 -15.89 1.50
C LEU A 434 0.09 -15.46 2.49
N ARG A 435 -0.30 -14.88 3.65
CA ARG A 435 0.62 -14.62 4.76
C ARG A 435 1.21 -15.91 5.31
N THR A 436 0.37 -16.92 5.58
CA THR A 436 0.84 -18.22 6.09
C THR A 436 1.86 -18.86 5.13
N ILE A 437 1.59 -18.83 3.82
CA ILE A 437 2.52 -19.31 2.78
C ILE A 437 3.82 -18.51 2.80
N ALA A 438 3.75 -17.18 2.75
CA ALA A 438 4.94 -16.32 2.73
C ALA A 438 5.80 -16.52 3.99
N LEU A 439 5.19 -16.50 5.19
CA LEU A 439 5.89 -16.69 6.45
C LEU A 439 6.52 -18.08 6.57
N GLY A 440 5.75 -19.13 6.26
CA GLY A 440 6.26 -20.49 6.36
C GLY A 440 7.37 -20.77 5.34
N MET A 441 7.34 -20.12 4.18
CA MET A 441 8.43 -20.18 3.19
C MET A 441 9.71 -19.52 3.70
N ILE A 442 9.66 -18.31 4.26
CA ILE A 442 10.86 -17.61 4.78
C ILE A 442 11.37 -18.20 6.10
N ALA A 443 10.49 -18.79 6.91
CA ALA A 443 10.89 -19.49 8.12
C ALA A 443 11.68 -20.76 7.80
N ARG A 444 11.27 -21.51 6.77
CA ARG A 444 11.88 -22.79 6.39
C ARG A 444 12.98 -22.70 5.34
N ASN A 445 13.33 -21.53 4.81
CA ASN A 445 14.36 -21.43 3.77
C ASN A 445 15.26 -20.25 4.08
N SER A 446 16.57 -20.38 3.87
CA SER A 446 17.52 -19.26 3.99
C SER A 446 17.31 -18.24 2.87
N PRO A 447 17.61 -16.93 3.07
CA PRO A 447 17.61 -15.93 1.99
C PRO A 447 18.55 -16.26 0.83
N ALA A 448 19.61 -17.03 1.10
CA ALA A 448 20.53 -17.52 0.06
C ALA A 448 19.86 -18.53 -0.90
N VAL A 449 18.70 -19.07 -0.52
CA VAL A 449 17.95 -20.10 -1.24
C VAL A 449 16.65 -19.57 -1.84
N LEU A 450 15.96 -18.67 -1.11
CA LEU A 450 14.65 -18.18 -1.48
C LEU A 450 14.55 -16.67 -1.25
N ASN A 451 14.14 -15.95 -2.29
CA ASN A 451 13.70 -14.57 -2.19
C ASN A 451 12.20 -14.45 -2.53
N LEU A 452 11.52 -13.48 -1.92
CA LEU A 452 10.12 -13.18 -2.17
C LEU A 452 9.95 -11.84 -2.87
N LEU A 453 9.02 -11.79 -3.83
CA LEU A 453 8.48 -10.56 -4.39
C LEU A 453 6.97 -10.56 -4.17
N LEU A 454 6.50 -9.63 -3.34
CA LEU A 454 5.12 -9.60 -2.87
C LEU A 454 4.39 -8.42 -3.51
N ILE A 455 3.34 -8.68 -4.28
CA ILE A 455 2.61 -7.69 -5.07
C ILE A 455 1.14 -7.68 -4.62
N ASP A 456 0.62 -6.51 -4.23
CA ASP A 456 -0.76 -6.28 -3.84
C ASP A 456 -1.35 -5.14 -4.69
N PHE A 457 -2.20 -5.48 -5.67
CA PHE A 457 -2.67 -4.52 -6.66
C PHE A 457 -3.61 -3.44 -6.06
N LYS A 458 -4.57 -3.85 -5.20
CA LYS A 458 -5.61 -2.96 -4.64
C LYS A 458 -5.18 -2.21 -3.36
N GLY A 459 -3.93 -2.38 -2.91
CA GLY A 459 -3.42 -1.66 -1.74
C GLY A 459 -3.81 -2.29 -0.40
N GLY A 460 -3.99 -3.61 -0.36
CA GLY A 460 -4.16 -4.33 0.90
C GLY A 460 -2.91 -4.26 1.80
N ALA A 461 -3.14 -4.37 3.10
CA ALA A 461 -2.07 -4.52 4.10
C ALA A 461 -1.59 -5.97 4.23
N THR A 462 -1.73 -6.79 3.17
CA THR A 462 -1.47 -8.23 3.23
C THR A 462 -0.01 -8.51 3.58
N PHE A 463 0.92 -7.78 2.97
CA PHE A 463 2.35 -8.08 3.01
C PHE A 463 3.24 -7.03 3.66
N LEU A 464 2.68 -5.92 4.19
CA LEU A 464 3.48 -4.78 4.66
C LEU A 464 4.52 -5.15 5.74
N ASP A 465 4.17 -6.05 6.67
CA ASP A 465 5.07 -6.48 7.75
C ASP A 465 6.32 -7.23 7.23
N TYR A 466 6.23 -7.85 6.04
CA TYR A 466 7.29 -8.67 5.47
C TYR A 466 8.47 -7.85 4.92
N ALA A 467 8.30 -6.54 4.68
CA ALA A 467 9.33 -5.69 4.10
C ALA A 467 10.64 -5.65 4.90
N ARG A 468 10.62 -6.06 6.17
CA ARG A 468 11.78 -6.13 7.06
C ARG A 468 12.56 -7.45 6.98
N ALA A 469 12.02 -8.48 6.34
CA ALA A 469 12.66 -9.79 6.23
C ALA A 469 13.76 -9.78 5.15
N PRO A 470 14.93 -10.40 5.41
CA PRO A 470 16.05 -10.42 4.47
C PRO A 470 15.74 -11.13 3.15
N HIS A 471 14.75 -12.04 3.13
CA HIS A 471 14.28 -12.73 1.93
C HIS A 471 13.49 -11.84 0.97
N VAL A 472 12.92 -10.74 1.44
CA VAL A 472 11.93 -9.99 0.66
C VAL A 472 12.65 -8.98 -0.21
N ALA A 473 12.67 -9.24 -1.52
CA ALA A 473 13.26 -8.36 -2.51
C ALA A 473 12.51 -7.04 -2.62
N ALA A 474 11.17 -7.10 -2.56
CA ALA A 474 10.30 -5.93 -2.42
C ALA A 474 8.87 -6.32 -2.05
N VAL A 475 8.16 -5.35 -1.46
CA VAL A 475 6.71 -5.34 -1.31
C VAL A 475 6.17 -4.20 -2.16
N ILE A 476 5.34 -4.52 -3.16
CA ILE A 476 4.74 -3.56 -4.09
C ILE A 476 3.25 -3.51 -3.81
N THR A 477 2.75 -2.37 -3.34
CA THR A 477 1.35 -2.18 -2.97
C THR A 477 0.76 -0.98 -3.69
N ASN A 478 -0.57 -0.90 -3.76
CA ASN A 478 -1.31 0.28 -4.23
C ASN A 478 -0.99 0.65 -5.69
N LEU A 479 -0.98 -0.37 -6.56
CA LEU A 479 -0.70 -0.20 -7.99
C LEU A 479 -1.91 0.26 -8.80
N ALA A 480 -3.13 0.04 -8.30
CA ALA A 480 -4.38 0.32 -9.02
C ALA A 480 -4.50 1.78 -9.50
N ASP A 481 -4.05 2.73 -8.69
CA ASP A 481 -4.16 4.16 -9.02
C ASP A 481 -2.92 4.72 -9.75
N GLU A 482 -1.87 3.90 -9.94
CA GLU A 482 -0.57 4.35 -10.45
C GLU A 482 -0.11 3.51 -11.66
N ALA A 483 -0.79 3.66 -12.81
CA ALA A 483 -0.41 3.02 -14.08
C ALA A 483 1.11 3.09 -14.43
N PRO A 484 1.84 4.20 -14.18
CA PRO A 484 3.29 4.23 -14.41
C PRO A 484 4.08 3.21 -13.57
N LEU A 485 3.63 2.87 -12.36
CA LEU A 485 4.27 1.86 -11.51
C LEU A 485 4.07 0.45 -12.04
N VAL A 486 2.93 0.16 -12.68
CA VAL A 486 2.67 -1.14 -13.32
C VAL A 486 3.61 -1.35 -14.51
N ALA A 487 3.79 -0.33 -15.35
CA ALA A 487 4.76 -0.38 -16.45
C ALA A 487 6.19 -0.58 -15.93
N ARG A 488 6.57 0.19 -14.91
CA ARG A 488 7.86 0.04 -14.22
C ARG A 488 8.06 -1.37 -13.64
N MET A 489 7.01 -1.99 -13.10
CA MET A 489 7.06 -3.33 -12.50
C MET A 489 7.29 -4.39 -13.57
N ARG A 490 6.63 -4.24 -14.71
CA ARG A 490 6.87 -5.09 -15.88
C ARG A 490 8.34 -5.02 -16.30
N ASP A 491 8.89 -3.82 -16.43
CA ASP A 491 10.27 -3.63 -16.88
C ASP A 491 11.29 -4.19 -15.85
N ALA A 492 11.02 -4.04 -14.55
CA ALA A 492 11.84 -4.61 -13.48
C ALA A 492 11.83 -6.15 -13.46
N LEU A 493 10.67 -6.77 -13.70
CA LEU A 493 10.54 -8.22 -13.83
C LEU A 493 11.21 -8.77 -15.10
N ALA A 494 11.06 -8.06 -16.23
CA ALA A 494 11.75 -8.40 -17.47
C ALA A 494 13.28 -8.29 -17.30
N GLY A 495 13.74 -7.25 -16.60
CA GLY A 495 15.12 -7.09 -16.19
C GLY A 495 15.64 -8.24 -15.33
N GLU A 496 14.83 -8.74 -14.38
CA GLU A 496 15.22 -9.89 -13.55
C GLU A 496 15.33 -11.18 -14.37
N MET A 497 14.42 -11.39 -15.33
CA MET A 497 14.52 -12.53 -16.25
C MET A 497 15.81 -12.45 -17.06
N ASN A 498 16.13 -11.29 -17.64
CA ASN A 498 17.35 -11.09 -18.42
C ASN A 498 18.61 -11.29 -17.56
N ARG A 499 18.67 -10.69 -16.37
CA ARG A 499 19.78 -10.83 -15.42
C ARG A 499 20.03 -12.30 -15.08
N ARG A 500 18.98 -13.07 -14.80
CA ARG A 500 19.08 -14.51 -14.50
C ARG A 500 19.56 -15.30 -15.71
N GLN A 501 19.05 -15.01 -16.91
CA GLN A 501 19.51 -15.65 -18.14
C GLN A 501 21.01 -15.40 -18.39
N GLU A 502 21.46 -14.16 -18.22
CA GLU A 502 22.87 -13.79 -18.38
C GLU A 502 23.77 -14.50 -17.37
N LEU A 503 23.36 -14.58 -16.10
CA LEU A 503 24.09 -15.30 -15.05
C LEU A 503 24.21 -16.80 -15.35
N LEU A 504 23.11 -17.43 -15.80
CA LEU A 504 23.11 -18.84 -16.18
C LEU A 504 24.01 -19.10 -17.39
N ARG A 505 23.93 -18.23 -18.41
CA ARG A 505 24.75 -18.31 -19.62
C ARG A 505 26.24 -18.12 -19.29
N ALA A 506 26.59 -17.15 -18.45
CA ALA A 506 27.96 -16.89 -18.03
C ALA A 506 28.56 -18.07 -17.24
N ALA A 507 27.74 -18.80 -16.48
CA ALA A 507 28.14 -19.99 -15.74
C ALA A 507 28.01 -21.30 -16.55
N GLY A 508 27.63 -21.25 -17.83
CA GLY A 508 27.42 -22.45 -18.66
C GLY A 508 26.29 -23.37 -18.18
N CYS A 509 25.35 -22.86 -17.39
CA CYS A 509 24.27 -23.64 -16.78
C CYS A 509 22.96 -23.47 -17.57
N VAL A 510 22.22 -24.57 -17.78
CA VAL A 510 20.94 -24.56 -18.51
C VAL A 510 19.73 -24.18 -17.63
N SER A 511 19.88 -24.25 -16.31
CA SER A 511 18.82 -23.93 -15.35
C SER A 511 19.39 -23.48 -14.00
N ALA A 512 18.56 -22.83 -13.19
CA ALA A 512 18.88 -22.43 -11.81
C ALA A 512 19.19 -23.65 -10.92
N ALA A 513 18.53 -24.79 -11.14
CA ALA A 513 18.84 -26.04 -10.45
C ALA A 513 20.25 -26.54 -10.80
N ALA A 514 20.63 -26.52 -12.09
CA ALA A 514 21.99 -26.88 -12.53
C ALA A 514 23.05 -25.92 -11.96
N TYR A 515 22.73 -24.63 -11.91
CA TYR A 515 23.59 -23.61 -11.32
C TYR A 515 23.84 -23.83 -9.83
N GLU A 516 22.79 -24.12 -9.06
CA GLU A 516 22.92 -24.41 -7.63
C GLU A 516 23.66 -25.74 -7.37
N CYS A 517 23.47 -26.75 -8.24
CA CYS A 517 24.23 -27.99 -8.18
C CYS A 517 25.73 -27.75 -8.39
N ALA A 518 26.09 -26.97 -9.43
CA ALA A 518 27.48 -26.60 -9.70
C ALA A 518 28.10 -25.79 -8.54
N ARG A 519 27.33 -24.87 -7.92
CA ARG A 519 27.75 -24.11 -6.75
C ARG A 519 28.04 -25.01 -5.55
N ARG A 520 27.16 -25.99 -5.27
CA ARG A 520 27.38 -26.98 -4.19
C ARG A 520 28.57 -27.89 -4.45
N ALA A 521 28.88 -28.17 -5.72
CA ALA A 521 30.07 -28.91 -6.13
C ALA A 521 31.37 -28.09 -6.03
N GLY A 522 31.32 -26.84 -5.56
CA GLY A 522 32.49 -26.00 -5.29
C GLY A 522 32.80 -24.94 -6.35
N ALA A 523 31.91 -24.70 -7.32
CA ALA A 523 32.08 -23.57 -8.24
C ALA A 523 32.00 -22.25 -7.49
N ALA A 524 32.95 -21.33 -7.74
CA ALA A 524 33.02 -20.01 -7.13
C ALA A 524 32.01 -19.02 -7.75
N THR A 525 30.72 -19.37 -7.68
CA THR A 525 29.61 -18.58 -8.23
C THR A 525 28.74 -17.98 -7.12
N THR A 526 28.20 -16.79 -7.35
CA THR A 526 27.29 -16.12 -6.39
C THR A 526 26.00 -16.90 -6.21
N ALA A 527 25.40 -16.90 -5.01
CA ALA A 527 24.11 -17.58 -4.81
C ALA A 527 23.00 -17.00 -5.70
N LEU A 528 22.23 -17.88 -6.35
CA LEU A 528 21.08 -17.51 -7.19
C LEU A 528 19.79 -18.08 -6.58
N PRO A 529 19.20 -17.40 -5.58
CA PRO A 529 18.00 -17.90 -4.90
C PRO A 529 16.80 -17.98 -5.85
N THR A 530 15.93 -18.96 -5.60
CA THR A 530 14.62 -19.04 -6.24
C THR A 530 13.82 -17.78 -5.89
N LEU A 531 13.25 -17.10 -6.89
CA LEU A 531 12.39 -15.94 -6.67
C LEU A 531 10.94 -16.38 -6.69
N PHE A 532 10.26 -16.32 -5.55
CA PHE A 532 8.84 -16.64 -5.45
C PHE A 532 8.01 -15.35 -5.47
N ILE A 533 7.25 -15.18 -6.55
CA ILE A 533 6.46 -14.00 -6.85
C ILE A 533 5.01 -14.29 -6.46
N ILE A 534 4.49 -13.58 -5.46
CA ILE A 534 3.10 -13.69 -5.03
C ILE A 534 2.36 -12.43 -5.48
N VAL A 535 1.36 -12.61 -6.34
CA VAL A 535 0.56 -11.51 -6.89
C VAL A 535 -0.86 -11.62 -6.37
N ASP A 536 -1.26 -10.71 -5.48
CA ASP A 536 -2.64 -10.60 -5.03
C ASP A 536 -3.47 -9.68 -5.95
N GLU A 537 -4.72 -10.07 -6.16
CA GLU A 537 -5.67 -9.45 -7.09
C GLU A 537 -5.18 -9.38 -8.56
N PHE A 538 -4.52 -10.43 -9.05
CA PHE A 538 -3.96 -10.44 -10.41
C PHE A 538 -5.03 -10.26 -11.51
N SER A 539 -6.27 -10.71 -11.28
CA SER A 539 -7.35 -10.57 -12.26
C SER A 539 -7.75 -9.11 -12.48
N GLU A 540 -7.67 -8.27 -11.43
CA GLU A 540 -7.87 -6.83 -11.55
C GLU A 540 -6.68 -6.16 -12.23
N LEU A 541 -5.46 -6.60 -11.93
CA LEU A 541 -4.27 -6.11 -12.65
C LEU A 541 -4.43 -6.30 -14.15
N LEU A 542 -4.87 -7.48 -14.60
CA LEU A 542 -5.09 -7.76 -16.02
C LEU A 542 -6.33 -7.07 -16.62
N SER A 543 -7.32 -6.69 -15.80
CA SER A 543 -8.48 -5.93 -16.28
C SER A 543 -8.08 -4.51 -16.68
N GLN A 544 -7.23 -3.88 -15.87
CA GLN A 544 -6.75 -2.52 -16.09
C GLN A 544 -5.54 -2.45 -17.02
N HIS A 545 -4.67 -3.48 -16.99
CA HIS A 545 -3.45 -3.56 -17.79
C HIS A 545 -3.32 -4.91 -18.52
N PRO A 546 -4.06 -5.12 -19.63
CA PRO A 546 -4.06 -6.39 -20.36
C PRO A 546 -2.69 -6.81 -20.88
N ASP A 547 -1.87 -5.86 -21.32
CA ASP A 547 -0.51 -6.07 -21.84
C ASP A 547 0.41 -6.80 -20.85
N PHE A 548 0.10 -6.76 -19.55
CA PHE A 548 0.88 -7.44 -18.53
C PHE A 548 0.75 -8.98 -18.58
N ALA A 549 -0.31 -9.51 -19.23
CA ALA A 549 -0.51 -10.94 -19.38
C ALA A 549 0.69 -11.63 -20.06
N GLU A 550 1.31 -10.97 -21.04
CA GLU A 550 2.50 -11.49 -21.75
C GLU A 550 3.66 -11.74 -20.79
N MET A 551 3.83 -10.89 -19.78
CA MET A 551 4.87 -11.05 -18.76
C MET A 551 4.64 -12.30 -17.90
N PHE A 552 3.40 -12.56 -17.47
CA PHE A 552 3.07 -13.78 -16.73
C PHE A 552 3.25 -15.03 -17.60
N VAL A 553 2.90 -14.98 -18.89
CA VAL A 553 3.12 -16.11 -19.82
C VAL A 553 4.62 -16.35 -20.03
N ALA A 554 5.42 -15.29 -20.15
CA ALA A 554 6.87 -15.40 -20.23
C ALA A 554 7.47 -16.05 -18.97
N ILE A 555 7.00 -15.66 -17.78
CA ILE A 555 7.37 -16.30 -16.51
C ILE A 555 6.87 -17.75 -16.46
N GLY A 556 5.66 -18.06 -16.90
CA GLY A 556 5.16 -19.45 -16.94
C GLY A 556 5.99 -20.36 -17.85
N ARG A 557 6.50 -19.83 -18.97
CA ARG A 557 7.31 -20.55 -19.94
C ARG A 557 8.77 -20.71 -19.53
N LEU A 558 9.40 -19.65 -19.03
CA LEU A 558 10.85 -19.59 -18.75
C LEU A 558 11.16 -19.65 -17.24
N GLY A 559 10.20 -19.38 -16.37
CA GLY A 559 10.40 -19.23 -14.94
C GLY A 559 10.94 -20.49 -14.28
N ARG A 560 10.52 -21.67 -14.75
CA ARG A 560 11.09 -22.97 -14.35
C ARG A 560 12.62 -22.97 -14.44
N SER A 561 13.19 -22.74 -15.63
CA SER A 561 14.64 -22.76 -15.80
C SER A 561 15.34 -21.60 -15.10
N LEU A 562 14.68 -20.45 -14.93
CA LEU A 562 15.25 -19.28 -14.24
C LEU A 562 15.13 -19.33 -12.71
N GLY A 563 14.42 -20.33 -12.15
CA GLY A 563 14.09 -20.37 -10.73
C GLY A 563 13.18 -19.21 -10.31
N MET A 564 12.24 -18.80 -11.16
CA MET A 564 11.20 -17.81 -10.88
C MET A 564 9.85 -18.51 -10.77
N HIS A 565 9.28 -18.57 -9.57
CA HIS A 565 8.06 -19.28 -9.23
C HIS A 565 6.93 -18.27 -9.03
N LEU A 566 5.70 -18.61 -9.42
CA LEU A 566 4.58 -17.64 -9.48
C LEU A 566 3.36 -18.17 -8.73
N LEU A 567 2.81 -17.40 -7.79
CA LEU A 567 1.52 -17.65 -7.16
C LEU A 567 0.58 -16.49 -7.48
N LEU A 568 -0.38 -16.74 -8.35
CA LEU A 568 -1.42 -15.77 -8.72
C LEU A 568 -2.62 -15.93 -7.80
N ALA A 569 -3.05 -14.85 -7.14
CA ALA A 569 -4.17 -14.87 -6.23
C ALA A 569 -5.25 -13.85 -6.63
N SER A 570 -6.52 -14.21 -6.50
CA SER A 570 -7.63 -13.30 -6.82
C SER A 570 -8.89 -13.60 -6.01
N GLN A 571 -9.68 -12.55 -5.73
CA GLN A 571 -11.01 -12.69 -5.13
C GLN A 571 -12.05 -13.27 -6.09
N ARG A 572 -11.89 -13.00 -7.39
CA ARG A 572 -12.78 -13.43 -8.47
C ARG A 572 -11.95 -13.95 -9.62
N LEU A 573 -12.50 -14.93 -10.35
CA LEU A 573 -11.82 -15.51 -11.49
C LEU A 573 -12.71 -15.42 -12.73
N ASP A 574 -12.18 -14.82 -13.79
CA ASP A 574 -12.76 -14.82 -15.13
C ASP A 574 -11.92 -15.73 -16.02
N GLU A 575 -12.56 -16.72 -16.65
CA GLU A 575 -11.91 -17.78 -17.44
C GLU A 575 -11.09 -17.20 -18.60
N GLY A 576 -11.53 -16.08 -19.19
CA GLY A 576 -10.81 -15.39 -20.26
C GLY A 576 -9.43 -14.86 -19.84
N ARG A 577 -9.21 -14.62 -18.54
CA ARG A 577 -7.98 -14.05 -17.98
C ARG A 577 -6.88 -15.09 -17.76
N LEU A 578 -7.21 -16.38 -17.80
CA LEU A 578 -6.24 -17.49 -17.68
C LEU A 578 -5.69 -17.96 -19.03
N ARG A 579 -6.13 -17.35 -20.14
CA ARG A 579 -5.75 -17.77 -21.48
C ARG A 579 -4.23 -17.71 -21.67
N GLY A 580 -3.63 -18.85 -22.00
CA GLY A 580 -2.17 -19.00 -22.16
C GLY A 580 -1.40 -19.21 -20.85
N LEU A 581 -1.99 -18.91 -19.69
CA LEU A 581 -1.40 -19.16 -18.38
C LEU A 581 -1.79 -20.52 -17.81
N ASP A 582 -3.00 -21.00 -18.12
CA ASP A 582 -3.58 -22.21 -17.54
C ASP A 582 -2.68 -23.45 -17.67
N ALA A 583 -1.99 -23.58 -18.81
CA ALA A 583 -1.06 -24.68 -19.08
C ALA A 583 0.22 -24.66 -18.21
N HIS A 584 0.53 -23.54 -17.57
CA HIS A 584 1.72 -23.38 -16.73
C HIS A 584 1.39 -23.48 -15.23
N LEU A 585 0.12 -23.35 -14.82
CA LEU A 585 -0.33 -23.39 -13.43
C LEU A 585 -0.50 -24.83 -12.94
N SER A 586 0.50 -25.32 -12.19
CA SER A 586 0.63 -26.74 -11.83
C SER A 586 -0.21 -27.13 -10.61
N TYR A 587 -0.37 -26.24 -9.64
CA TYR A 587 -1.21 -26.45 -8.45
C TYR A 587 -2.25 -25.35 -8.31
N ARG A 588 -3.41 -25.70 -7.72
CA ARG A 588 -4.52 -24.77 -7.54
C ARG A 588 -5.09 -24.87 -6.13
N ILE A 589 -5.16 -23.73 -5.45
CA ILE A 589 -5.73 -23.59 -4.11
C ILE A 589 -7.05 -22.84 -4.24
N CYS A 590 -8.16 -23.50 -3.93
CA CYS A 590 -9.48 -22.88 -3.99
C CYS A 590 -10.08 -22.85 -2.59
N LEU A 591 -10.18 -21.65 -2.03
CA LEU A 591 -11.00 -21.38 -0.85
C LEU A 591 -12.46 -21.21 -1.29
N LYS A 592 -13.34 -20.87 -0.34
CA LYS A 592 -14.75 -20.62 -0.67
C LYS A 592 -14.90 -19.58 -1.80
N THR A 593 -15.54 -19.97 -2.90
CA THR A 593 -15.85 -19.09 -4.05
C THR A 593 -17.27 -18.51 -3.95
N LEU A 594 -17.53 -17.41 -4.68
CA LEU A 594 -18.86 -16.79 -4.70
C LEU A 594 -19.83 -17.58 -5.58
N SER A 595 -19.34 -18.20 -6.65
CA SER A 595 -20.16 -18.96 -7.58
C SER A 595 -19.60 -20.36 -7.92
N ALA A 596 -20.50 -21.23 -8.36
CA ALA A 596 -20.19 -22.52 -8.95
C ALA A 596 -19.31 -22.42 -10.22
N ALA A 597 -19.49 -21.37 -11.02
CA ALA A 597 -18.71 -21.13 -12.24
C ALA A 597 -17.23 -20.84 -11.90
N GLU A 598 -16.98 -20.00 -10.90
CA GLU A 598 -15.61 -19.73 -10.40
C GLU A 598 -14.93 -20.98 -9.85
N SER A 599 -15.67 -21.79 -9.09
CA SER A 599 -15.16 -23.09 -8.60
C SER A 599 -14.78 -24.00 -9.76
N ARG A 600 -15.60 -24.07 -10.81
CA ARG A 600 -15.30 -24.89 -11.99
C ARG A 600 -14.09 -24.36 -12.76
N ALA A 601 -13.99 -23.05 -12.98
CA ALA A 601 -12.85 -22.45 -13.68
C ALA A 601 -11.54 -22.65 -12.90
N ALA A 602 -11.57 -22.50 -11.58
CA ALA A 602 -10.39 -22.64 -10.74
C ALA A 602 -10.06 -24.11 -10.45
N LEU A 603 -11.00 -24.94 -10.01
CA LEU A 603 -10.75 -26.29 -9.50
C LEU A 603 -11.15 -27.40 -10.48
N GLY A 604 -12.01 -27.12 -11.47
CA GLY A 604 -12.62 -28.12 -12.35
C GLY A 604 -13.91 -28.74 -11.80
N THR A 605 -14.20 -28.56 -10.51
CA THR A 605 -15.38 -29.10 -9.81
C THR A 605 -16.18 -27.99 -9.11
N LEU A 606 -17.32 -28.33 -8.49
CA LEU A 606 -18.18 -27.37 -7.77
C LEU A 606 -17.86 -27.26 -6.27
N ASP A 607 -16.96 -28.12 -5.78
CA ASP A 607 -16.77 -28.38 -4.35
C ASP A 607 -16.36 -27.15 -3.55
N ALA A 608 -15.62 -26.20 -4.15
CA ALA A 608 -15.18 -25.00 -3.46
C ALA A 608 -16.33 -24.02 -3.17
N HIS A 609 -17.39 -24.02 -3.98
CA HIS A 609 -18.57 -23.20 -3.72
C HIS A 609 -19.36 -23.69 -2.48
N GLU A 610 -19.40 -25.02 -2.32
CA GLU A 610 -20.10 -25.73 -1.25
C GLU A 610 -19.35 -25.70 0.10
N LEU A 611 -18.13 -25.14 0.15
CA LEU A 611 -17.37 -25.00 1.39
C LEU A 611 -18.14 -24.17 2.44
N PRO A 612 -17.99 -24.48 3.74
CA PRO A 612 -18.60 -23.70 4.81
C PRO A 612 -18.05 -22.27 4.82
N ASN A 613 -18.81 -21.33 5.40
CA ASN A 613 -18.40 -19.92 5.54
C ASN A 613 -17.32 -19.69 6.62
N VAL A 614 -16.48 -20.70 6.88
CA VAL A 614 -15.39 -20.64 7.85
C VAL A 614 -14.11 -20.24 7.12
N PRO A 615 -13.46 -19.12 7.48
CA PRO A 615 -12.21 -18.71 6.86
C PRO A 615 -11.13 -19.81 6.96
N GLY A 616 -10.37 -20.00 5.88
CA GLY A 616 -9.31 -21.00 5.80
C GLY A 616 -9.76 -22.38 5.31
N ALA A 617 -11.07 -22.65 5.21
CA ALA A 617 -11.54 -23.88 4.57
C ALA A 617 -11.26 -23.83 3.05
N GLY A 618 -10.60 -24.86 2.51
CA GLY A 618 -10.20 -24.88 1.11
C GLY A 618 -9.92 -26.27 0.54
N TYR A 619 -9.70 -26.31 -0.77
CA TYR A 619 -9.22 -27.46 -1.53
C TYR A 619 -7.88 -27.14 -2.19
N LEU A 620 -6.95 -28.09 -2.13
CA LEU A 620 -5.72 -28.10 -2.91
C LEU A 620 -5.88 -29.14 -4.02
N ARG A 621 -5.70 -28.71 -5.27
CA ARG A 621 -5.57 -29.58 -6.44
C ARG A 621 -4.12 -29.58 -6.92
N THR A 622 -3.53 -30.76 -7.01
CA THR A 622 -2.17 -30.98 -7.52
C THR A 622 -2.19 -31.42 -8.99
N SER A 623 -1.02 -31.44 -9.63
CA SER A 623 -0.87 -31.75 -11.07
C SER A 623 -1.28 -33.19 -11.44
N ASP A 624 -1.26 -34.10 -10.48
CA ASP A 624 -1.76 -35.49 -10.60
C ASP A 624 -3.30 -35.59 -10.56
N GLY A 625 -4.00 -34.46 -10.37
CA GLY A 625 -5.45 -34.39 -10.28
C GLY A 625 -6.02 -34.69 -8.90
N GLY A 626 -5.18 -34.99 -7.91
CA GLY A 626 -5.60 -35.24 -6.53
C GLY A 626 -6.25 -34.00 -5.91
N LEU A 627 -7.42 -34.19 -5.29
CA LEU A 627 -8.15 -33.12 -4.61
C LEU A 627 -8.14 -33.35 -3.10
N THR A 628 -7.51 -32.45 -2.35
CA THR A 628 -7.40 -32.57 -0.89
C THR A 628 -8.09 -31.41 -0.18
N ARG A 629 -9.09 -31.71 0.65
CA ARG A 629 -9.73 -30.72 1.52
C ARG A 629 -8.85 -30.43 2.73
N PHE A 630 -8.71 -29.14 3.07
CA PHE A 630 -7.92 -28.69 4.20
C PHE A 630 -8.54 -27.49 4.92
N GLN A 631 -8.03 -27.25 6.13
CA GLN A 631 -8.24 -26.05 6.92
C GLN A 631 -6.90 -25.33 7.08
N ALA A 632 -6.79 -24.11 6.57
CA ALA A 632 -5.58 -23.31 6.61
C ALA A 632 -5.20 -22.91 8.04
N GLY A 633 -3.90 -22.90 8.33
CA GLY A 633 -3.34 -22.24 9.51
C GLY A 633 -3.35 -20.72 9.37
N TYR A 634 -3.22 -20.02 10.50
CA TYR A 634 -3.11 -18.56 10.58
C TYR A 634 -1.87 -18.16 11.38
N VAL A 635 -1.36 -16.97 11.09
CA VAL A 635 -0.13 -16.40 11.66
C VAL A 635 -0.38 -15.06 12.35
N SER A 636 -1.57 -14.46 12.13
CA SER A 636 -2.01 -13.22 12.76
C SER A 636 -2.48 -13.38 14.22
N GLY A 637 -2.49 -14.61 14.75
CA GLY A 637 -2.84 -14.91 16.14
C GLY A 637 -1.71 -14.58 17.13
N PRO A 638 -2.02 -14.41 18.43
CA PRO A 638 -1.00 -14.21 19.46
C PRO A 638 -0.10 -15.44 19.60
N VAL A 639 1.16 -15.23 19.97
CA VAL A 639 2.08 -16.34 20.28
C VAL A 639 1.51 -17.22 21.41
N PRO A 640 1.40 -18.55 21.23
CA PRO A 640 0.99 -19.46 22.29
C PRO A 640 1.93 -19.38 23.48
N ALA A 641 1.41 -19.25 24.70
CA ALA A 641 2.23 -19.22 25.89
C ALA A 641 3.00 -20.55 26.06
N ALA A 642 4.31 -20.48 26.28
CA ALA A 642 5.14 -21.65 26.53
C ALA A 642 4.60 -22.44 27.74
N ALA A 643 4.18 -23.69 27.53
CA ALA A 643 3.68 -24.56 28.57
C ALA A 643 4.81 -24.90 29.57
N ARG A 644 4.72 -24.36 30.79
CA ARG A 644 5.53 -24.85 31.93
C ARG A 644 4.80 -26.06 32.52
N VAL A 645 5.49 -27.18 32.63
CA VAL A 645 4.94 -28.38 33.30
C VAL A 645 4.82 -28.06 34.79
N ARG A 646 3.60 -28.15 35.33
CA ARG A 646 3.29 -27.99 36.74
C ARG A 646 2.27 -29.03 37.15
N GLU A 647 2.29 -29.41 38.43
CA GLU A 647 1.30 -30.34 38.98
C GLU A 647 -0.09 -29.71 38.95
N PHE A 648 -1.06 -30.40 38.34
CA PHE A 648 -2.44 -29.94 38.25
C PHE A 648 -3.25 -30.52 39.41
N GLY A 649 -3.49 -29.70 40.44
CA GLY A 649 -4.21 -30.06 41.66
C GLY A 649 -5.50 -29.25 41.88
N ILE A 650 -6.25 -29.62 42.92
CA ILE A 650 -7.44 -28.88 43.37
C ILE A 650 -7.10 -27.54 44.03
N ASP A 651 -5.85 -27.37 44.50
CA ASP A 651 -5.40 -26.13 45.14
C ASP A 651 -5.01 -25.06 44.11
N ARG A 652 -5.09 -23.80 44.53
CA ARG A 652 -4.75 -22.61 43.73
C ARG A 652 -3.24 -22.46 43.60
N VAL A 653 -2.77 -22.05 42.43
CA VAL A 653 -1.35 -21.81 42.17
C VAL A 653 -1.12 -20.39 41.67
N GLY A 654 -0.35 -19.60 42.43
CA GLY A 654 -0.01 -18.23 42.07
C GLY A 654 -1.14 -17.22 42.29
N ALA A 655 -1.00 -16.04 41.66
CA ALA A 655 -1.97 -14.95 41.77
C ALA A 655 -3.24 -15.24 40.95
N VAL A 656 -4.41 -14.96 41.54
CA VAL A 656 -5.71 -15.11 40.86
C VAL A 656 -6.05 -13.81 40.15
N THR A 657 -6.25 -13.86 38.83
CA THR A 657 -6.70 -12.72 38.02
C THR A 657 -8.19 -12.85 37.69
N ARG A 658 -8.90 -11.71 37.63
CA ARG A 658 -10.31 -11.64 37.23
C ARG A 658 -10.45 -10.91 35.90
N ALA A 659 -11.35 -11.36 35.05
CA ALA A 659 -11.51 -10.87 33.67
C ALA A 659 -11.87 -9.37 33.51
N ALA A 660 -12.06 -8.60 34.59
CA ALA A 660 -12.30 -7.17 34.55
C ALA A 660 -11.01 -6.30 34.50
N GLU A 661 -9.82 -6.90 34.62
CA GLU A 661 -8.53 -6.20 34.56
C GLU A 661 -7.74 -6.60 33.30
N THR A 662 -8.13 -6.09 32.13
CA THR A 662 -7.32 -6.26 30.90
C THR A 662 -7.11 -4.93 30.20
N GLY A 663 -6.14 -4.17 30.72
CA GLY A 663 -5.47 -3.06 30.03
C GLY A 663 -3.96 -3.30 29.89
N GLY A 664 -3.53 -4.56 29.77
CA GLY A 664 -2.12 -4.90 29.54
C GLY A 664 -1.76 -4.89 28.05
N PRO A 665 -0.48 -4.69 27.68
CA PRO A 665 -0.03 -4.66 26.29
C PRO A 665 -0.38 -5.96 25.55
N SER A 666 -0.95 -5.83 24.34
CA SER A 666 -1.29 -6.95 23.46
C SER A 666 -0.05 -7.80 23.18
N ARG A 667 -0.17 -9.12 23.32
CA ARG A 667 0.93 -10.06 23.01
C ARG A 667 1.28 -9.97 21.52
N PRO A 668 2.57 -10.11 21.14
CA PRO A 668 2.96 -10.12 19.73
C PRO A 668 2.31 -11.28 18.98
N THR A 669 2.05 -11.08 17.69
CA THR A 669 1.53 -12.14 16.83
C THR A 669 2.63 -13.14 16.45
N VAL A 670 2.26 -14.35 16.02
CA VAL A 670 3.22 -15.35 15.50
C VAL A 670 4.01 -14.77 14.32
N LEU A 671 3.34 -14.04 13.42
CA LEU A 671 3.97 -13.33 12.32
C LEU A 671 5.07 -12.38 12.79
N GLN A 672 4.76 -11.48 13.72
CA GLN A 672 5.72 -10.51 14.26
C GLN A 672 6.90 -11.20 14.94
N ALA A 673 6.63 -12.19 15.80
CA ALA A 673 7.65 -12.92 16.54
C ALA A 673 8.64 -13.64 15.60
N VAL A 674 8.16 -14.26 14.51
CA VAL A 674 9.02 -14.93 13.53
C VAL A 674 9.81 -13.91 12.70
N LEU A 675 9.17 -12.84 12.22
CA LEU A 675 9.85 -11.80 11.42
C LEU A 675 10.96 -11.10 12.22
N ASP A 676 10.73 -10.82 13.51
CA ASP A 676 11.73 -10.22 14.39
C ASP A 676 12.97 -11.12 14.57
N ARG A 677 12.78 -12.44 14.60
CA ARG A 677 13.89 -13.42 14.66
C ARG A 677 14.65 -13.57 13.33
N LEU A 678 13.97 -13.37 12.21
CA LEU A 678 14.58 -13.42 10.87
C LEU A 678 15.36 -12.16 10.51
N ARG A 679 15.11 -11.05 11.21
CA ARG A 679 15.74 -9.77 10.91
C ARG A 679 17.27 -9.85 11.01
N GLY A 680 17.96 -9.47 9.94
CA GLY A 680 19.42 -9.46 9.87
C GLY A 680 20.08 -10.84 9.70
N GLN A 681 19.30 -11.91 9.49
CA GLN A 681 19.83 -13.26 9.29
C GLN A 681 20.05 -13.57 7.80
N GLY A 682 21.25 -13.96 7.41
CA GLY A 682 21.60 -14.29 6.01
C GLY A 682 21.80 -13.08 5.10
N PRO A 683 22.14 -13.30 3.80
CA PRO A 683 22.36 -12.21 2.86
C PRO A 683 21.04 -11.49 2.52
N PRO A 684 21.04 -10.16 2.34
CA PRO A 684 19.86 -9.45 1.89
C PRO A 684 19.48 -9.87 0.46
N ALA A 685 18.18 -9.94 0.20
CA ALA A 685 17.65 -10.22 -1.13
C ALA A 685 18.14 -9.18 -2.15
N HIS A 686 18.37 -9.65 -3.38
CA HIS A 686 18.68 -8.78 -4.50
C HIS A 686 17.49 -7.84 -4.76
N PRO A 687 17.68 -6.50 -4.78
CA PRO A 687 16.59 -5.55 -4.89
C PRO A 687 16.06 -5.49 -6.34
N VAL A 688 15.16 -6.41 -6.68
CA VAL A 688 14.48 -6.46 -7.99
C VAL A 688 13.68 -5.18 -8.24
N TRP A 689 13.08 -4.62 -7.19
CA TRP A 689 12.29 -3.40 -7.25
C TRP A 689 12.87 -2.37 -6.27
N LEU A 690 13.45 -1.31 -6.83
CA LEU A 690 13.79 -0.14 -6.05
C LEU A 690 12.52 0.66 -5.76
N PRO A 691 12.43 1.37 -4.63
CA PRO A 691 11.33 2.31 -4.41
C PRO A 691 11.15 3.24 -5.63
N PRO A 692 9.95 3.73 -5.95
CA PRO A 692 9.80 4.75 -6.99
C PRO A 692 10.62 6.01 -6.68
N LEU A 693 10.93 6.82 -7.70
CA LEU A 693 11.59 8.12 -7.49
C LEU A 693 10.73 8.99 -6.57
N GLY A 694 11.25 9.23 -5.36
CA GLY A 694 10.64 10.02 -4.29
C GLY A 694 10.98 11.51 -4.41
N ALA A 695 11.29 12.15 -3.28
CA ALA A 695 11.72 13.55 -3.26
C ALA A 695 13.03 13.77 -4.04
N ALA A 696 13.18 14.97 -4.58
CA ALA A 696 14.41 15.37 -5.27
C ALA A 696 15.62 15.28 -4.33
N PRO A 697 16.71 14.62 -4.75
CA PRO A 697 17.93 14.57 -3.94
C PRO A 697 18.62 15.94 -3.90
N GLU A 698 19.45 16.17 -2.88
CA GLU A 698 20.37 17.30 -2.88
C GLU A 698 21.51 17.07 -3.88
N LEU A 699 21.93 18.12 -4.57
CA LEU A 699 23.06 18.06 -5.50
C LEU A 699 24.38 17.67 -4.79
N SER A 700 24.60 18.13 -3.56
CA SER A 700 25.76 17.74 -2.72
C SER A 700 25.91 16.21 -2.57
N ALA A 701 24.78 15.49 -2.46
CA ALA A 701 24.76 14.04 -2.33
C ALA A 701 25.09 13.35 -3.66
N LEU A 702 24.77 13.95 -4.80
CA LEU A 702 25.14 13.44 -6.12
C LEU A 702 26.62 13.68 -6.42
N LEU A 703 27.13 14.87 -6.14
CA LEU A 703 28.53 15.23 -6.36
C LEU A 703 29.47 14.32 -5.57
N ARG A 704 29.17 14.01 -4.30
CA ARG A 704 29.96 13.06 -3.49
C ARG A 704 30.00 11.63 -4.05
N ARG A 705 29.01 11.23 -4.84
CA ARG A 705 28.89 9.87 -5.40
C ARG A 705 29.38 9.77 -6.83
N ALA A 706 29.46 10.88 -7.55
CA ALA A 706 29.93 10.92 -8.93
C ALA A 706 31.44 10.71 -8.99
N VAL A 707 31.88 9.82 -9.88
CA VAL A 707 33.31 9.48 -10.10
C VAL A 707 33.96 10.40 -11.15
N ALA A 708 33.23 11.43 -11.63
CA ALA A 708 33.75 12.32 -12.67
C ALA A 708 34.93 13.14 -12.14
N PRO A 709 36.07 13.22 -12.88
CA PRO A 709 37.16 14.09 -12.49
C PRO A 709 36.68 15.55 -12.46
N PRO A 710 37.07 16.36 -11.45
CA PRO A 710 36.80 17.79 -11.45
C PRO A 710 37.34 18.44 -12.74
N GLY A 711 36.66 19.47 -13.25
CA GLY A 711 37.13 20.20 -14.44
C GLY A 711 36.81 19.58 -15.80
N THR A 712 36.03 18.50 -15.89
CA THR A 712 35.74 17.78 -17.15
C THR A 712 34.48 18.25 -17.88
N LEU A 713 33.84 19.34 -17.45
CA LEU A 713 32.55 19.86 -17.96
C LEU A 713 31.42 18.81 -18.02
N THR A 714 31.56 17.70 -17.29
CA THR A 714 30.58 16.63 -17.21
C THR A 714 30.08 16.56 -15.78
N VAL A 715 28.82 16.95 -15.54
CA VAL A 715 28.28 17.15 -14.19
C VAL A 715 26.99 16.37 -13.94
N PRO A 716 26.77 15.86 -12.72
CA PRO A 716 25.49 15.25 -12.35
C PRO A 716 24.47 16.33 -12.00
N ILE A 717 23.27 16.26 -12.55
CA ILE A 717 22.17 17.21 -12.27
C ILE A 717 20.91 16.56 -11.72
N GLY A 718 20.90 15.23 -11.58
CA GLY A 718 19.72 14.48 -11.14
C GLY A 718 19.99 12.98 -11.04
N ILE A 719 18.91 12.20 -10.96
CA ILE A 719 18.93 10.73 -10.94
C ILE A 719 18.01 10.22 -12.05
N VAL A 720 18.46 9.21 -12.77
CA VAL A 720 17.68 8.43 -13.74
C VAL A 720 17.30 7.09 -13.11
N ASP A 721 16.02 6.72 -13.21
CA ASP A 721 15.50 5.44 -12.75
C ASP A 721 15.53 4.44 -13.91
N ARG A 722 16.32 3.37 -13.77
CA ARG A 722 16.49 2.32 -14.78
C ARG A 722 15.91 1.01 -14.25
N PRO A 723 14.59 0.81 -14.34
CA PRO A 723 13.92 -0.36 -13.75
C PRO A 723 14.41 -1.68 -14.37
N PHE A 724 14.62 -1.73 -15.69
CA PHE A 724 15.14 -2.93 -16.37
C PHE A 724 16.53 -3.33 -15.87
N GLU A 725 17.41 -2.37 -15.63
CA GLU A 725 18.75 -2.61 -15.08
C GLU A 725 18.75 -2.73 -13.55
N GLN A 726 17.58 -2.56 -12.91
CA GLN A 726 17.37 -2.62 -11.46
C GLN A 726 18.31 -1.70 -10.67
N ARG A 727 18.62 -0.53 -11.23
CA ARG A 727 19.52 0.46 -10.62
C ARG A 727 19.05 1.89 -10.88
N ARG A 728 19.67 2.81 -10.14
CA ARG A 728 19.55 4.24 -10.39
C ARG A 728 20.92 4.79 -10.75
N THR A 729 20.99 5.58 -11.80
CA THR A 729 22.23 6.20 -12.26
C THR A 729 22.13 7.72 -12.12
N PRO A 730 23.24 8.44 -11.89
CA PRO A 730 23.21 9.89 -11.96
C PRO A 730 22.85 10.34 -13.38
N LEU A 731 22.02 11.38 -13.49
CA LEU A 731 21.78 12.07 -14.75
C LEU A 731 23.00 12.96 -15.03
N MET A 732 23.90 12.46 -15.86
CA MET A 732 25.10 13.18 -16.28
C MET A 732 24.76 14.07 -17.47
N VAL A 733 25.17 15.33 -17.39
CA VAL A 733 25.15 16.27 -18.52
C VAL A 733 26.59 16.49 -18.96
N ASP A 734 26.87 16.19 -20.23
CA ASP A 734 28.15 16.43 -20.86
C ASP A 734 28.07 17.76 -21.63
N LEU A 735 28.79 18.77 -21.15
CA LEU A 735 28.82 20.09 -21.78
C LEU A 735 29.99 20.23 -22.77
N ARG A 736 30.68 19.13 -23.10
CA ARG A 736 31.77 19.14 -24.08
C ARG A 736 31.24 18.99 -25.50
N GLY A 737 31.90 19.66 -26.44
CA GLY A 737 31.66 19.49 -27.87
C GLY A 737 30.18 19.72 -28.25
N ALA A 738 29.64 18.84 -29.11
CA ALA A 738 28.31 18.99 -29.70
C ALA A 738 27.15 18.95 -28.69
N ALA A 739 27.34 18.40 -27.49
CA ALA A 739 26.33 18.35 -26.44
C ALA A 739 26.32 19.61 -25.54
N GLY A 740 27.20 20.57 -25.80
CA GLY A 740 27.42 21.75 -24.96
C GLY A 740 26.25 22.72 -24.86
N ASN A 741 25.33 22.73 -25.84
CA ASN A 741 24.10 23.52 -25.77
C ASN A 741 22.99 22.70 -25.11
N VAL A 742 22.26 23.34 -24.18
CA VAL A 742 21.26 22.69 -23.32
C VAL A 742 19.89 23.34 -23.48
N ALA A 743 18.84 22.53 -23.64
CA ALA A 743 17.46 22.97 -23.49
C ALA A 743 16.78 22.28 -22.31
N VAL A 744 16.08 23.07 -21.49
CA VAL A 744 15.20 22.60 -20.42
C VAL A 744 13.76 22.92 -20.78
N VAL A 745 13.00 21.90 -21.19
CA VAL A 745 11.62 22.10 -21.69
C VAL A 745 10.62 21.48 -20.72
N GLY A 746 9.51 22.19 -20.44
CA GLY A 746 8.49 21.68 -19.53
C GLY A 746 7.33 22.64 -19.27
N ALA A 747 6.20 22.12 -18.84
CA ALA A 747 5.01 22.91 -18.48
C ALA A 747 5.31 23.99 -17.42
N PRO A 748 4.44 24.99 -17.24
CA PRO A 748 4.50 25.90 -16.10
C PRO A 748 4.65 25.12 -14.78
N GLN A 749 5.51 25.59 -13.88
CA GLN A 749 5.81 24.96 -12.58
C GLN A 749 6.36 23.51 -12.65
N SER A 750 6.86 23.04 -13.80
CA SER A 750 7.48 21.71 -13.92
C SER A 750 8.87 21.61 -13.28
N GLY A 751 9.49 22.73 -12.90
CA GLY A 751 10.85 22.79 -12.32
C GLY A 751 11.95 23.30 -13.25
N LYS A 752 11.62 23.94 -14.40
CA LYS A 752 12.59 24.44 -15.38
C LYS A 752 13.73 25.29 -14.79
N SER A 753 13.37 26.38 -14.10
CA SER A 753 14.34 27.28 -13.49
C SER A 753 15.14 26.60 -12.37
N THR A 754 14.55 25.61 -11.70
CA THR A 754 15.29 24.80 -10.70
C THR A 754 16.34 23.93 -11.38
N ALA A 755 16.01 23.28 -12.51
CA ALA A 755 16.98 22.48 -13.27
C ALA A 755 18.14 23.33 -13.81
N MET A 756 17.86 24.54 -14.30
CA MET A 756 18.91 25.48 -14.71
C MET A 756 19.81 25.88 -13.55
N ARG A 757 19.25 26.22 -12.38
CA ARG A 757 20.03 26.51 -11.17
C ARG A 757 20.87 25.31 -10.74
N THR A 758 20.32 24.11 -10.81
CA THR A 758 21.04 22.88 -10.46
C THR A 758 22.21 22.66 -11.41
N LEU A 759 22.04 22.91 -12.71
CA LEU A 759 23.14 22.86 -13.69
C LEU A 759 24.23 23.89 -13.36
N ILE A 760 23.86 25.16 -13.16
CA ILE A 760 24.80 26.24 -12.80
C ILE A 760 25.58 25.87 -11.52
N THR A 761 24.86 25.42 -10.49
CA THR A 761 25.46 25.05 -9.20
C THR A 761 26.35 23.83 -9.32
N ALA A 762 25.99 22.84 -10.14
CA ALA A 762 26.79 21.63 -10.35
C ALA A 762 28.11 21.93 -11.07
N VAL A 763 28.06 22.81 -12.08
CA VAL A 763 29.25 23.29 -12.78
C VAL A 763 30.12 24.16 -11.86
N ALA A 764 29.52 25.10 -11.13
CA ALA A 764 30.22 25.95 -10.16
C ALA A 764 30.91 25.16 -9.04
N ALA A 765 30.30 24.06 -8.56
CA ALA A 765 30.88 23.21 -7.53
C ALA A 765 32.02 22.31 -8.04
N THR A 766 32.23 22.20 -9.35
CA THR A 766 33.21 21.28 -9.97
C THR A 766 34.30 22.00 -10.78
N HIS A 767 34.21 23.32 -10.93
CA HIS A 767 35.10 24.16 -11.74
C HIS A 767 35.41 25.47 -11.01
N GLU A 768 36.53 26.10 -11.32
CA GLU A 768 36.86 27.43 -10.82
C GLU A 768 36.17 28.56 -11.63
N PRO A 769 35.90 29.74 -11.04
CA PRO A 769 35.30 30.87 -11.76
C PRO A 769 36.13 31.39 -12.95
N GLY A 770 37.44 31.10 -12.99
CA GLY A 770 38.28 31.39 -14.16
C GLY A 770 38.15 30.38 -15.30
N GLN A 771 37.57 29.20 -15.03
CA GLN A 771 37.34 28.14 -16.01
C GLN A 771 35.94 28.21 -16.61
N VAL A 772 34.94 28.66 -15.85
CA VAL A 772 33.54 28.73 -16.30
C VAL A 772 32.88 30.00 -15.81
N GLN A 773 32.08 30.64 -16.67
CA GLN A 773 31.33 31.85 -16.34
C GLN A 773 29.88 31.76 -16.83
N PHE A 774 28.96 32.34 -16.06
CA PHE A 774 27.54 32.35 -16.38
C PHE A 774 27.01 33.78 -16.54
N TYR A 775 26.24 33.97 -17.60
CA TYR A 775 25.48 35.19 -17.86
C TYR A 775 24.02 34.85 -18.08
N CYS A 776 23.16 35.32 -17.18
CA CYS A 776 21.77 34.87 -17.10
C CYS A 776 20.78 35.95 -17.53
N LEU A 777 19.82 35.57 -18.37
CA LEU A 777 18.63 36.33 -18.74
C LEU A 777 17.42 35.67 -18.07
N ASP A 778 16.86 36.30 -17.04
CA ASP A 778 15.78 35.75 -16.22
C ASP A 778 14.42 36.33 -16.61
N PHE A 779 13.66 35.56 -17.41
CA PHE A 779 12.28 35.88 -17.79
C PHE A 779 11.27 34.85 -17.26
N GLY A 780 11.74 33.87 -16.47
CA GLY A 780 10.96 32.72 -15.99
C GLY A 780 10.36 32.86 -14.60
N GLY A 781 10.71 33.93 -13.86
CA GLY A 781 10.10 34.25 -12.55
C GLY A 781 11.07 34.71 -11.48
N GLY A 782 12.30 35.11 -11.81
CA GLY A 782 13.27 35.66 -10.84
C GLY A 782 14.12 34.60 -10.14
N ALA A 783 13.96 33.31 -10.48
CA ALA A 783 14.66 32.22 -9.81
C ALA A 783 16.19 32.28 -10.02
N LEU A 784 16.66 32.73 -11.19
CA LEU A 784 18.10 32.83 -11.49
C LEU A 784 18.76 33.99 -10.75
N THR A 785 17.99 34.95 -10.23
CA THR A 785 18.53 36.05 -9.39
C THR A 785 19.30 35.51 -8.18
N SER A 786 18.88 34.37 -7.62
CA SER A 786 19.59 33.72 -6.51
C SER A 786 20.98 33.20 -6.89
N ALA A 787 21.23 32.91 -8.17
CA ALA A 787 22.54 32.45 -8.64
C ALA A 787 23.58 33.59 -8.66
N ARG A 788 23.15 34.87 -8.58
CA ARG A 788 24.05 36.04 -8.54
C ARG A 788 25.04 36.01 -7.37
N ALA A 789 24.73 35.25 -6.31
CA ALA A 789 25.64 35.07 -5.17
C ALA A 789 26.84 34.16 -5.48
N LEU A 790 26.80 33.39 -6.57
CA LEU A 790 27.88 32.51 -6.96
C LEU A 790 29.01 33.30 -7.65
N PRO A 791 30.28 33.04 -7.31
CA PRO A 791 31.41 33.75 -7.90
C PRO A 791 31.55 33.48 -9.40
N HIS A 792 30.98 32.40 -9.93
CA HIS A 792 30.96 32.06 -11.35
C HIS A 792 29.94 32.85 -12.17
N VAL A 793 29.01 33.58 -11.54
CA VAL A 793 27.95 34.33 -12.24
C VAL A 793 28.34 35.80 -12.35
N GLY A 794 28.61 36.27 -13.58
CA GLY A 794 29.08 37.64 -13.81
C GLY A 794 27.95 38.67 -13.94
N ALA A 795 26.80 38.27 -14.51
CA ALA A 795 25.62 39.13 -14.60
C ALA A 795 24.32 38.31 -14.65
N VAL A 796 23.26 38.86 -14.05
CA VAL A 796 21.89 38.38 -14.18
C VAL A 796 21.02 39.59 -14.54
N ALA A 797 20.34 39.52 -15.68
CA ALA A 797 19.47 40.58 -16.18
C ALA A 797 18.01 40.13 -16.22
N GLY A 798 17.11 40.99 -15.74
CA GLY A 798 15.67 40.79 -15.84
C GLY A 798 15.02 41.62 -16.94
N ARG A 799 13.69 41.51 -17.05
CA ARG A 799 12.87 42.27 -18.02
C ARG A 799 12.99 43.79 -17.87
N THR A 800 13.27 44.29 -16.67
CA THR A 800 13.38 45.72 -16.36
C THR A 800 14.72 46.33 -16.79
N GLU A 801 15.68 45.52 -17.24
CA GLU A 801 17.04 45.96 -17.58
C GLU A 801 17.38 45.67 -19.06
N PRO A 802 16.62 46.22 -20.02
CA PRO A 802 16.75 45.87 -21.44
C PRO A 802 18.14 46.18 -22.02
N ARG A 803 18.81 47.21 -21.50
CA ARG A 803 20.20 47.55 -21.88
C ARG A 803 21.19 46.48 -21.44
N LEU A 804 21.01 45.93 -20.24
CA LEU A 804 21.88 44.86 -19.73
C LEU A 804 21.64 43.55 -20.50
N VAL A 805 20.38 43.24 -20.84
CA VAL A 805 20.03 42.09 -21.68
C VAL A 805 20.75 42.16 -23.03
N ALA A 806 20.64 43.28 -23.74
CA ALA A 806 21.32 43.47 -25.03
C ALA A 806 22.84 43.40 -24.89
N ARG A 807 23.39 44.00 -23.83
CA ARG A 807 24.83 44.00 -23.55
C ARG A 807 25.38 42.60 -23.24
N ILE A 808 24.63 41.78 -22.50
CA ILE A 808 25.02 40.39 -22.21
C ILE A 808 25.18 39.59 -23.50
N VAL A 809 24.21 39.68 -24.41
CA VAL A 809 24.25 38.96 -25.69
C VAL A 809 25.41 39.46 -26.54
N ALA A 810 25.61 40.78 -26.63
CA ALA A 810 26.71 41.37 -27.38
C ALA A 810 28.10 41.00 -26.82
N GLU A 811 28.25 40.86 -25.50
CA GLU A 811 29.50 40.40 -24.89
C GLU A 811 29.80 38.94 -25.30
N CYS A 812 28.79 38.06 -25.30
CA CYS A 812 28.97 36.68 -25.76
C CYS A 812 29.40 36.61 -27.24
N GLU A 813 28.80 37.43 -28.11
CA GLU A 813 29.22 37.55 -29.52
C GLU A 813 30.65 38.09 -29.64
N SER A 814 31.01 39.10 -28.83
CA SER A 814 32.36 39.66 -28.79
C SER A 814 33.41 38.64 -28.36
N VAL A 815 33.08 37.75 -27.42
CA VAL A 815 33.97 36.66 -27.00
C VAL A 815 34.20 35.67 -28.15
N ILE A 816 33.15 35.32 -28.89
CA ILE A 816 33.24 34.44 -30.07
C ILE A 816 34.19 35.06 -31.12
N HIS A 817 33.93 36.30 -31.54
CA HIS A 817 34.77 36.98 -32.54
C HIS A 817 36.21 37.17 -32.06
N SER A 818 36.42 37.50 -30.78
CA SER A 818 37.76 37.63 -30.22
C SER A 818 38.53 36.30 -30.25
N ARG A 819 37.85 35.19 -29.90
CA ARG A 819 38.48 33.86 -29.91
C ARG A 819 38.73 33.35 -31.32
N GLU A 820 37.87 33.69 -32.28
CA GLU A 820 38.09 33.38 -33.69
C GLU A 820 39.40 33.99 -34.20
N ALA A 821 39.63 35.28 -33.91
CA ALA A 821 40.90 35.95 -34.23
C ALA A 821 42.08 35.30 -33.49
N ILE A 822 41.98 35.09 -32.17
CA ILE A 822 43.06 34.49 -31.36
C ILE A 822 43.42 33.09 -31.85
N PHE A 823 42.42 32.24 -32.14
CA PHE A 823 42.65 30.86 -32.56
C PHE A 823 43.30 30.81 -33.94
N SER A 824 42.89 31.71 -34.85
CA SER A 824 43.50 31.86 -36.16
C SER A 824 44.96 32.33 -36.07
N GLU A 825 45.25 33.35 -35.26
CA GLU A 825 46.59 33.93 -35.13
C GLU A 825 47.58 33.02 -34.41
N ASN A 826 47.13 32.27 -33.39
CA ASN A 826 47.98 31.43 -32.55
C ASN A 826 47.97 29.94 -32.93
N GLY A 827 47.28 29.58 -34.01
CA GLY A 827 47.21 28.19 -34.50
C GLY A 827 46.51 27.21 -33.55
N VAL A 828 45.53 27.69 -32.76
CA VAL A 828 44.75 26.84 -31.85
C VAL A 828 43.65 26.14 -32.65
N GLY A 829 43.74 24.81 -32.78
CA GLY A 829 42.84 24.03 -33.65
C GLY A 829 41.47 23.74 -33.07
N SER A 830 41.29 23.86 -31.74
CA SER A 830 40.01 23.61 -31.09
C SER A 830 39.90 24.24 -29.69
N ILE A 831 38.67 24.40 -29.20
CA ILE A 831 38.43 24.81 -27.80
C ILE A 831 39.03 23.82 -26.77
N ALA A 832 39.12 22.54 -27.10
CA ALA A 832 39.72 21.55 -26.21
C ALA A 832 41.23 21.80 -26.03
N GLU A 833 41.92 22.15 -27.10
CA GLU A 833 43.32 22.57 -27.07
C GLU A 833 43.49 23.87 -26.28
N TYR A 834 42.61 24.86 -26.49
CA TYR A 834 42.60 26.11 -25.73
C TYR A 834 42.47 25.88 -24.22
N ARG A 835 41.53 25.03 -23.79
CA ARG A 835 41.33 24.67 -22.37
C ARG A 835 42.59 24.01 -21.77
N ARG A 836 43.26 23.15 -22.54
CA ARG A 836 44.52 22.51 -22.12
C ARG A 836 45.64 23.54 -21.94
N LEU A 837 45.83 24.43 -22.92
CA LEU A 837 46.85 25.49 -22.86
C LEU A 837 46.62 26.44 -21.67
N ARG A 838 45.36 26.75 -21.34
CA ARG A 838 45.00 27.52 -20.12
C ARG A 838 45.34 26.77 -18.84
N ALA A 839 45.03 25.47 -18.77
CA ALA A 839 45.33 24.65 -17.60
C ALA A 839 46.84 24.53 -17.34
N GLU A 840 47.66 24.56 -18.39
CA GLU A 840 49.12 24.54 -18.34
C GLU A 840 49.74 25.92 -18.06
N GLY A 841 48.94 26.99 -18.01
CA GLY A 841 49.41 28.37 -17.82
C GLY A 841 50.18 28.94 -19.02
N ALA A 842 50.15 28.25 -20.17
CA ALA A 842 50.88 28.60 -21.40
C ALA A 842 49.99 29.26 -22.46
N ALA A 843 48.76 29.64 -22.12
CA ALA A 843 47.82 30.24 -23.06
C ALA A 843 48.37 31.58 -23.61
N PRO A 844 48.41 31.75 -24.94
CA PRO A 844 48.82 32.99 -25.55
C PRO A 844 47.70 34.03 -25.35
N VAL A 845 47.96 35.04 -24.51
CA VAL A 845 47.24 36.32 -24.42
C VAL A 845 45.89 36.33 -23.64
N SER A 846 45.57 37.54 -23.17
CA SER A 846 44.69 38.07 -22.11
C SER A 846 43.18 37.78 -22.15
N ASP A 847 42.73 36.62 -22.61
CA ASP A 847 41.29 36.30 -22.49
C ASP A 847 40.91 35.98 -21.03
N ARG A 848 40.17 36.91 -20.42
CA ARG A 848 39.67 36.80 -19.04
C ARG A 848 38.63 35.71 -18.84
N PHE A 849 38.08 35.13 -19.91
CA PHE A 849 37.00 34.15 -19.86
C PHE A 849 37.51 32.71 -20.06
N GLY A 850 36.81 31.75 -19.46
CA GLY A 850 36.91 30.31 -19.76
C GLY A 850 35.72 29.88 -20.63
N ASP A 851 35.01 28.83 -20.26
CA ASP A 851 33.75 28.47 -20.90
C ASP A 851 32.61 29.38 -20.45
N VAL A 852 32.01 30.09 -21.42
CA VAL A 852 30.96 31.09 -21.16
C VAL A 852 29.60 30.48 -21.42
N PHE A 853 28.70 30.55 -20.44
CA PHE A 853 27.33 30.03 -20.54
C PHE A 853 26.33 31.18 -20.58
N LEU A 854 25.68 31.36 -21.73
CA LEU A 854 24.51 32.22 -21.89
C LEU A 854 23.27 31.44 -21.44
N VAL A 855 22.67 31.83 -20.33
CA VAL A 855 21.49 31.16 -19.75
C VAL A 855 20.24 31.99 -20.00
N VAL A 856 19.24 31.44 -20.67
CA VAL A 856 17.98 32.13 -21.02
C VAL A 856 16.79 31.40 -20.40
N ASP A 857 16.27 31.87 -19.26
CA ASP A 857 15.07 31.30 -18.66
C ASP A 857 13.81 31.96 -19.22
N GLY A 858 13.09 31.26 -20.11
CA GLY A 858 11.87 31.75 -20.74
C GLY A 858 12.06 32.22 -22.19
N TRP A 859 12.36 31.30 -23.11
CA TRP A 859 12.61 31.59 -24.52
C TRP A 859 11.46 32.31 -25.23
N ALA A 860 10.21 31.90 -24.98
CA ALA A 860 9.04 32.56 -25.57
C ALA A 860 8.98 34.05 -25.21
N ARG A 861 9.34 34.41 -23.96
CA ARG A 861 9.35 35.80 -23.50
C ARG A 861 10.48 36.61 -24.11
N LEU A 862 11.66 36.01 -24.32
CA LEU A 862 12.74 36.66 -25.06
C LEU A 862 12.26 37.06 -26.47
N ARG A 863 11.55 36.16 -27.16
CA ARG A 863 11.03 36.45 -28.50
C ARG A 863 9.96 37.54 -28.52
N GLU A 864 9.11 37.59 -27.51
CA GLU A 864 8.06 38.61 -27.38
C GLU A 864 8.63 40.00 -27.04
N ASP A 865 9.45 40.10 -25.99
CA ASP A 865 9.92 41.38 -25.45
C ASP A 865 11.23 41.87 -26.12
N PHE A 866 12.05 40.96 -26.65
CA PHE A 866 13.41 41.20 -27.15
C PHE A 866 13.65 40.55 -28.52
N GLY A 867 12.64 40.50 -29.40
CA GLY A 867 12.70 39.78 -30.67
C GLY A 867 13.92 40.10 -31.56
N ALA A 868 14.50 41.30 -31.47
CA ALA A 868 15.73 41.67 -32.19
C ALA A 868 16.96 40.82 -31.78
N LEU A 869 16.97 40.27 -30.57
CA LEU A 869 18.06 39.44 -30.05
C LEU A 869 17.91 37.95 -30.42
N GLU A 870 16.77 37.52 -30.97
CA GLU A 870 16.53 36.11 -31.35
C GLU A 870 17.60 35.62 -32.34
N ALA A 871 17.93 36.44 -33.34
CA ALA A 871 18.94 36.12 -34.35
C ALA A 871 20.35 36.01 -33.75
N ALA A 872 20.72 36.95 -32.87
CA ALA A 872 22.00 36.97 -32.18
C ALA A 872 22.20 35.73 -31.29
N VAL A 873 21.22 35.40 -30.45
CA VAL A 873 21.28 34.20 -29.60
C VAL A 873 21.34 32.92 -30.44
N THR A 874 20.66 32.88 -31.59
CA THR A 874 20.72 31.74 -32.51
C THR A 874 22.10 31.61 -33.15
N ALA A 875 22.75 32.73 -33.51
CA ALA A 875 24.12 32.74 -34.03
C ALA A 875 25.12 32.25 -32.97
N VAL A 876 24.98 32.70 -31.72
CA VAL A 876 25.76 32.21 -30.58
C VAL A 876 25.63 30.69 -30.43
N ALA A 877 24.43 30.13 -30.56
CA ALA A 877 24.24 28.67 -30.49
C ALA A 877 24.92 27.91 -31.64
N GLY A 878 24.88 28.47 -32.86
CA GLY A 878 25.42 27.83 -34.06
C GLY A 878 26.94 27.88 -34.19
N GLN A 879 27.60 28.92 -33.66
CA GLN A 879 29.05 29.10 -33.78
C GLN A 879 29.80 28.97 -32.44
N GLY A 880 29.11 29.20 -31.32
CA GLY A 880 29.73 29.38 -30.00
C GLY A 880 30.45 28.15 -29.45
N LEU A 881 29.96 26.94 -29.73
CA LEU A 881 30.57 25.71 -29.17
C LEU A 881 32.02 25.49 -29.61
N SER A 882 32.38 25.95 -30.82
CA SER A 882 33.76 25.90 -31.34
C SER A 882 34.72 26.81 -30.56
N PHE A 883 34.17 27.83 -29.89
CA PHE A 883 34.91 28.87 -29.17
C PHE A 883 34.58 28.87 -27.67
N GLY A 884 33.96 27.82 -27.12
CA GLY A 884 33.67 27.70 -25.68
C GLY A 884 32.59 28.66 -25.18
N VAL A 885 31.63 29.00 -26.04
CA VAL A 885 30.42 29.74 -25.67
C VAL A 885 29.21 28.82 -25.84
N HIS A 886 28.49 28.60 -24.75
CA HIS A 886 27.43 27.62 -24.60
C HIS A 886 26.08 28.32 -24.39
N LEU A 887 25.02 27.81 -25.00
CA LEU A 887 23.65 28.26 -24.76
C LEU A 887 22.90 27.28 -23.86
N VAL A 888 22.30 27.79 -22.79
CA VAL A 888 21.37 27.06 -21.92
C VAL A 888 20.03 27.79 -21.94
N LEU A 889 18.99 27.22 -22.54
CA LEU A 889 17.68 27.88 -22.63
C LEU A 889 16.56 27.07 -21.97
N SER A 890 15.51 27.74 -21.53
CA SER A 890 14.28 27.10 -21.07
C SER A 890 13.09 27.49 -21.94
N ALA A 891 12.18 26.54 -22.19
CA ALA A 891 10.95 26.77 -22.96
C ALA A 891 9.78 26.00 -22.34
N SER A 892 8.55 26.42 -22.58
CA SER A 892 7.39 25.68 -22.08
C SER A 892 7.01 24.50 -22.97
N ARG A 893 7.34 24.59 -24.26
CA ARG A 893 7.11 23.56 -25.27
C ARG A 893 8.27 23.53 -26.27
N TRP A 894 8.51 22.36 -26.87
CA TRP A 894 9.52 22.23 -27.93
C TRP A 894 9.19 23.08 -29.16
N ALA A 895 7.90 23.23 -29.49
CA ALA A 895 7.42 24.05 -30.61
C ALA A 895 7.74 25.55 -30.49
N GLU A 896 8.09 26.06 -29.31
CA GLU A 896 8.51 27.45 -29.12
C GLU A 896 9.92 27.72 -29.67
N ILE A 897 10.73 26.67 -29.78
CA ILE A 897 12.11 26.70 -30.27
C ILE A 897 12.08 26.39 -31.77
N ARG A 898 12.52 27.34 -32.60
CA ARG A 898 12.57 27.15 -34.05
C ARG A 898 13.56 26.03 -34.42
N PRO A 899 13.34 25.30 -35.53
CA PRO A 899 14.23 24.22 -35.96
C PRO A 899 15.72 24.61 -36.03
N ALA A 900 16.03 25.79 -36.58
CA ALA A 900 17.39 26.29 -36.69
C ALA A 900 18.15 26.37 -35.36
N LEU A 901 17.45 26.70 -34.26
CA LEU A 901 18.03 26.70 -32.92
C LEU A 901 17.95 25.33 -32.25
N ARG A 902 16.82 24.64 -32.39
CA ARG A 902 16.58 23.32 -31.79
C ARG A 902 17.61 22.28 -32.24
N ASP A 903 18.02 22.33 -33.51
CA ASP A 903 18.95 21.37 -34.09
C ASP A 903 20.40 21.61 -33.60
N GLN A 904 20.71 22.81 -33.07
CA GLN A 904 21.98 23.14 -32.42
C GLN A 904 22.05 22.70 -30.95
N ILE A 905 20.96 22.15 -30.40
CA ILE A 905 20.87 21.75 -28.99
C ILE A 905 21.05 20.24 -28.88
N GLY A 906 22.25 19.85 -28.42
CA GLY A 906 22.60 18.45 -28.19
C GLY A 906 22.05 17.89 -26.88
N THR A 907 22.13 18.65 -25.77
CA THR A 907 21.62 18.20 -24.47
C THR A 907 20.16 18.63 -24.28
N ARG A 908 19.26 17.65 -24.16
CA ARG A 908 17.81 17.88 -24.04
C ARG A 908 17.30 17.34 -22.72
N ILE A 909 16.81 18.23 -21.86
CA ILE A 909 16.23 17.91 -20.55
C ILE A 909 14.73 18.16 -20.63
N GLU A 910 13.96 17.09 -20.83
CA GLU A 910 12.51 17.19 -20.95
C GLU A 910 11.85 16.90 -19.59
N LEU A 911 11.33 17.95 -18.96
CA LEU A 911 10.49 17.84 -17.77
C LEU A 911 9.05 17.52 -18.16
N ARG A 912 8.17 17.34 -17.17
CA ARG A 912 6.74 17.13 -17.46
C ARG A 912 6.19 18.19 -18.44
N LEU A 913 5.77 17.73 -19.62
CA LEU A 913 5.11 18.55 -20.63
C LEU A 913 3.62 18.73 -20.33
N GLY A 914 3.05 19.82 -20.86
CA GLY A 914 1.62 20.08 -20.80
C GLY A 914 0.86 19.09 -21.68
N ASP A 915 1.30 18.99 -22.93
CA ASP A 915 0.87 17.97 -23.88
C ASP A 915 2.01 16.96 -24.10
N PRO A 916 1.86 15.68 -23.73
CA PRO A 916 2.84 14.63 -24.02
C PRO A 916 3.10 14.38 -25.51
N ALA A 917 2.20 14.79 -26.42
CA ALA A 917 2.40 14.66 -27.86
C ALA A 917 3.56 15.52 -28.38
N ASP A 918 3.88 16.61 -27.68
CA ASP A 918 4.98 17.52 -27.97
C ASP A 918 6.36 16.93 -27.61
N SER A 919 6.42 15.74 -26.99
CA SER A 919 7.68 15.09 -26.60
C SER A 919 8.55 14.79 -27.82
N GLU A 920 9.82 15.20 -27.74
CA GLU A 920 10.87 14.90 -28.74
C GLU A 920 11.63 13.60 -28.41
N LEU A 921 11.44 13.05 -27.19
CA LEU A 921 12.10 11.82 -26.74
C LEU A 921 11.21 10.58 -26.97
N ASP A 922 10.14 10.45 -26.20
CA ASP A 922 9.18 9.34 -26.32
C ASP A 922 7.79 9.80 -25.86
N ARG A 923 6.86 9.90 -26.81
CA ARG A 923 5.48 10.35 -26.58
C ARG A 923 4.72 9.45 -25.59
N LYS A 924 4.97 8.13 -25.61
CA LYS A 924 4.32 7.17 -24.71
C LYS A 924 4.92 7.28 -23.32
N ALA A 925 6.24 7.41 -23.18
CA ALA A 925 6.88 7.60 -21.89
C ALA A 925 6.47 8.95 -21.25
N ALA A 926 6.35 10.01 -22.05
CA ALA A 926 5.96 11.34 -21.59
C ALA A 926 4.57 11.38 -20.95
N GLN A 927 3.64 10.54 -21.43
CA GLN A 927 2.30 10.40 -20.83
C GLN A 927 2.37 9.93 -19.37
N HIS A 928 3.31 9.04 -19.07
CA HIS A 928 3.47 8.40 -17.76
C HIS A 928 4.30 9.24 -16.76
N VAL A 929 4.86 10.40 -17.17
CA VAL A 929 5.57 11.30 -16.24
C VAL A 929 4.57 11.87 -15.23
N PRO A 930 4.75 11.74 -13.90
CA PRO A 930 3.75 12.18 -12.93
C PRO A 930 3.43 13.68 -12.97
N ARG A 931 2.16 14.04 -12.74
CA ARG A 931 1.72 15.42 -12.56
C ARG A 931 1.95 15.89 -11.11
N GLY A 932 2.11 17.19 -10.90
CA GLY A 932 2.26 17.79 -9.57
C GLY A 932 3.57 17.47 -8.83
N LYS A 933 4.53 16.82 -9.49
CA LYS A 933 5.85 16.48 -8.94
C LYS A 933 6.94 17.24 -9.74
N PRO A 934 7.28 18.49 -9.39
CA PRO A 934 8.27 19.27 -10.11
C PRO A 934 9.65 18.60 -10.08
N GLY A 935 10.42 18.76 -11.17
CA GLY A 935 11.71 18.09 -11.36
C GLY A 935 11.61 16.70 -11.99
N ARG A 936 10.41 16.12 -12.14
CA ARG A 936 10.20 14.88 -12.89
C ARG A 936 10.21 15.13 -14.40
N GLY A 937 10.82 14.21 -15.13
CA GLY A 937 10.95 14.27 -16.58
C GLY A 937 11.42 12.97 -17.19
N LEU A 938 11.90 13.05 -18.43
CA LEU A 938 12.55 11.99 -19.19
C LEU A 938 14.02 12.34 -19.46
N ALA A 939 14.91 11.39 -19.24
CA ALA A 939 16.29 11.45 -19.72
C ALA A 939 16.36 11.14 -21.22
N GLY A 940 17.51 11.40 -21.86
CA GLY A 940 17.67 11.24 -23.31
C GLY A 940 17.42 9.83 -23.86
N ASP A 941 17.45 8.80 -23.01
CA ASP A 941 17.14 7.41 -23.35
C ASP A 941 15.65 7.06 -23.13
N GLY A 942 14.80 8.03 -22.80
CA GLY A 942 13.38 7.85 -22.48
C GLY A 942 13.12 7.39 -21.03
N SER A 943 14.16 7.17 -20.22
CA SER A 943 13.99 6.75 -18.83
C SER A 943 13.47 7.88 -17.94
N HIS A 944 12.67 7.56 -16.93
CA HIS A 944 12.21 8.56 -15.98
C HIS A 944 13.37 9.13 -15.15
N MET A 945 13.39 10.45 -15.00
CA MET A 945 14.40 11.15 -14.20
C MET A 945 13.78 12.04 -13.11
N MET A 946 14.61 12.41 -12.14
CA MET A 946 14.35 13.43 -11.14
C MET A 946 15.54 14.39 -11.06
N ILE A 947 15.30 15.67 -11.31
CA ILE A 947 16.27 16.75 -11.13
C ILE A 947 16.59 16.95 -9.65
N ALA A 948 17.86 17.16 -9.33
CA ALA A 948 18.31 17.44 -7.98
C ALA A 948 18.02 18.89 -7.57
N LEU A 949 17.96 19.15 -6.26
CA LEU A 949 17.87 20.51 -5.73
C LEU A 949 19.24 21.20 -5.82
N PRO A 950 19.29 22.52 -6.11
CA PRO A 950 20.53 23.29 -6.26
C PRO A 950 21.15 23.61 -4.88
N VAL A 951 21.43 22.56 -4.11
CA VAL A 951 22.01 22.62 -2.76
C VAL A 951 23.35 21.89 -2.80
N ALA A 952 24.41 22.68 -2.97
CA ALA A 952 25.79 22.23 -2.89
C ALA A 952 26.66 23.39 -2.39
N ASP A 953 27.74 23.05 -1.70
CA ASP A 953 28.71 24.04 -1.23
C ASP A 953 29.65 24.40 -2.40
N VAL A 954 29.73 25.68 -2.72
CA VAL A 954 30.68 26.23 -3.69
C VAL A 954 31.71 26.95 -2.84
N GLY A 955 32.88 26.32 -2.68
CA GLY A 955 33.93 26.79 -1.77
C GLY A 955 34.40 28.22 -2.09
N PRO A 956 35.13 28.86 -1.17
CA PRO A 956 35.66 30.21 -1.39
C PRO A 956 36.63 30.22 -2.59
N THR A 957 36.43 31.13 -3.53
CA THR A 957 37.24 31.25 -4.75
C THR A 957 38.08 32.52 -4.73
N ALA A 958 39.31 32.45 -5.26
CA ALA A 958 40.19 33.62 -5.38
C ALA A 958 39.83 34.52 -6.57
N SER A 959 39.14 33.97 -7.57
CA SER A 959 38.67 34.67 -8.77
C SER A 959 37.15 34.77 -8.77
N VAL A 960 36.62 35.78 -9.46
CA VAL A 960 35.19 35.94 -9.76
C VAL A 960 35.00 36.07 -11.27
N ALA A 961 33.82 35.72 -11.76
CA ALA A 961 33.46 35.89 -13.16
C ALA A 961 33.47 37.38 -13.53
N PRO A 962 33.97 37.75 -14.71
CA PRO A 962 33.99 39.13 -15.14
C PRO A 962 32.56 39.71 -15.17
N PRO A 963 32.31 40.85 -14.49
CA PRO A 963 31.01 41.52 -14.60
C PRO A 963 30.82 42.06 -16.01
N ILE A 964 29.58 42.26 -16.41
CA ILE A 964 29.23 42.92 -17.68
C ILE A 964 28.93 44.39 -17.38
N PRO A 965 29.91 45.29 -17.60
CA PRO A 965 29.72 46.70 -17.31
C PRO A 965 28.78 47.34 -18.34
N LEU A 966 27.89 48.19 -17.84
CA LEU A 966 27.09 49.08 -18.67
C LEU A 966 27.88 50.36 -18.92
N LEU A 967 27.55 51.03 -20.03
CA LEU A 967 28.04 52.38 -20.31
C LEU A 967 27.75 53.31 -19.09
N PRO A 968 28.78 53.86 -18.43
CA PRO A 968 28.62 54.75 -17.28
C PRO A 968 27.78 55.97 -17.63
N ARG A 969 27.06 56.52 -16.64
CA ARG A 969 26.26 57.75 -16.85
C ARG A 969 27.12 59.01 -16.98
N LEU A 970 28.28 59.00 -16.32
CA LEU A 970 29.26 60.07 -16.33
C LEU A 970 30.62 59.42 -16.51
N VAL A 971 31.41 59.96 -17.44
CA VAL A 971 32.80 59.56 -17.66
C VAL A 971 33.60 60.83 -17.54
N GLU A 972 34.41 60.97 -16.49
CA GLU A 972 35.26 62.15 -16.34
C GLU A 972 36.42 62.07 -17.35
N ARG A 973 36.67 63.18 -18.05
CA ARG A 973 37.74 63.25 -19.06
C ARG A 973 39.09 62.82 -18.46
N ASP A 974 39.45 63.37 -17.32
CA ASP A 974 40.76 63.15 -16.70
C ASP A 974 41.01 61.69 -16.29
N ALA A 975 39.94 60.90 -16.09
CA ALA A 975 40.04 59.47 -15.75
C ALA A 975 40.47 58.59 -16.93
N ILE A 976 40.24 59.03 -18.17
CA ILE A 976 40.48 58.23 -19.39
C ILE A 976 41.51 58.86 -20.34
N VAL A 977 41.95 60.10 -20.09
CA VAL A 977 42.98 60.79 -20.89
C VAL A 977 44.29 60.01 -20.98
N GLY A 978 44.69 59.32 -19.90
CA GLY A 978 45.94 58.55 -19.87
C GLY A 978 45.97 57.37 -20.86
N GLU A 979 44.82 56.83 -21.23
CA GLU A 979 44.69 55.70 -22.16
C GLU A 979 44.68 56.13 -23.63
N ALA A 980 44.36 57.41 -23.90
CA ALA A 980 44.20 57.95 -25.25
C ALA A 980 45.50 58.53 -25.87
N ALA A 981 46.59 58.59 -25.09
CA ALA A 981 47.88 59.16 -25.50
C ALA A 981 47.73 60.54 -26.20
N ASP A 982 48.35 60.74 -27.36
CA ASP A 982 48.34 62.01 -28.12
C ASP A 982 47.10 62.18 -29.02
N ARG A 983 46.10 61.30 -28.94
CA ARG A 983 44.89 61.37 -29.77
C ARG A 983 43.80 62.21 -29.11
N ILE A 984 42.98 62.90 -29.92
CA ILE A 984 41.87 63.71 -29.43
C ILE A 984 40.74 62.79 -28.97
N LEU A 985 40.41 62.87 -27.68
CA LEU A 985 39.42 62.02 -27.04
C LEU A 985 38.00 62.62 -27.14
N LEU A 986 37.01 61.79 -27.48
CA LEU A 986 35.59 62.15 -27.41
C LEU A 986 34.91 61.55 -26.17
N GLY A 987 35.23 60.31 -25.82
CA GLY A 987 34.50 59.57 -24.79
C GLY A 987 34.90 58.12 -24.70
N ILE A 988 33.94 57.24 -24.43
CA ILE A 988 34.11 55.79 -24.54
C ILE A 988 32.97 55.16 -25.36
N ASP A 989 33.27 54.02 -25.99
CA ASP A 989 32.32 53.24 -26.77
C ASP A 989 31.55 52.22 -25.91
N GLU A 990 30.37 51.73 -26.36
CA GLU A 990 29.61 50.69 -25.64
C GLU A 990 30.20 49.30 -25.76
N ARG A 991 30.88 48.99 -26.87
CA ARG A 991 31.28 47.63 -27.23
C ARG A 991 32.40 47.10 -26.35
N ARG A 992 33.41 47.91 -26.07
CA ARG A 992 34.63 47.58 -25.33
C ARG A 992 34.86 48.46 -24.12
N LEU A 993 34.05 49.53 -23.95
CA LEU A 993 34.30 50.59 -22.97
C LEU A 993 35.70 51.18 -23.10
N SER A 994 36.22 51.22 -24.34
CA SER A 994 37.54 51.73 -24.64
C SER A 994 37.47 53.22 -24.97
N PRO A 995 38.57 53.98 -24.79
CA PRO A 995 38.64 55.37 -25.20
C PRO A 995 38.30 55.54 -26.68
N LEU A 996 37.27 56.32 -26.94
CA LEU A 996 36.82 56.69 -28.27
C LEU A 996 37.50 57.99 -28.70
N THR A 997 38.32 57.91 -29.74
CA THR A 997 39.11 59.04 -30.26
C THR A 997 38.57 59.56 -31.58
N CYS A 998 38.63 60.88 -31.79
CA CYS A 998 38.34 61.54 -33.07
C CYS A 998 39.63 61.78 -33.85
N GLU A 999 39.71 61.27 -35.09
CA GLU A 999 40.83 61.49 -36.01
C GLU A 999 40.44 62.58 -37.04
N PHE A 1000 40.60 63.86 -36.67
CA PHE A 1000 40.22 64.99 -37.53
C PHE A 1000 41.03 65.09 -38.82
N ASP A 1001 42.21 64.46 -38.87
CA ASP A 1001 43.02 64.33 -40.10
C ASP A 1001 42.31 63.50 -41.19
N ARG A 1002 41.41 62.59 -40.79
CA ARG A 1002 40.64 61.74 -41.71
C ARG A 1002 39.21 62.22 -41.90
N GLN A 1003 38.64 62.86 -40.89
CA GLN A 1003 37.26 63.35 -40.87
C GLN A 1003 37.26 64.78 -40.37
N ALA A 1004 37.30 65.74 -41.30
CA ALA A 1004 37.56 67.13 -40.97
C ALA A 1004 36.46 67.77 -40.10
N HIS A 1005 35.25 67.21 -40.06
CA HIS A 1005 34.08 67.86 -39.47
C HIS A 1005 33.33 66.94 -38.49
N LEU A 1006 32.75 67.53 -37.45
CA LEU A 1006 31.86 66.89 -36.48
C LEU A 1006 30.57 67.71 -36.31
N LEU A 1007 29.43 67.06 -36.52
CA LEU A 1007 28.09 67.58 -36.27
C LEU A 1007 27.47 66.90 -35.05
N VAL A 1008 27.16 67.67 -34.00
CA VAL A 1008 26.52 67.17 -32.79
C VAL A 1008 25.06 67.63 -32.75
N MET A 1009 24.13 66.69 -32.77
CA MET A 1009 22.70 66.96 -32.72
C MET A 1009 22.07 66.43 -31.43
N GLY A 1010 21.18 67.20 -30.82
CA GLY A 1010 20.43 66.73 -29.67
C GLY A 1010 19.57 67.79 -28.99
N ASP A 1011 18.64 67.37 -28.14
CA ASP A 1011 17.71 68.24 -27.43
C ASP A 1011 18.38 69.12 -26.36
N THR A 1012 17.60 69.98 -25.73
CA THR A 1012 18.05 70.79 -24.60
C THR A 1012 18.66 69.91 -23.49
N GLU A 1013 19.75 70.35 -22.87
CA GLU A 1013 20.43 69.67 -21.75
C GLU A 1013 20.94 68.24 -22.02
N CYS A 1014 21.08 67.82 -23.28
CA CYS A 1014 21.62 66.50 -23.61
C CYS A 1014 23.16 66.40 -23.57
N GLY A 1015 23.88 67.53 -23.46
CA GLY A 1015 25.35 67.56 -23.35
C GLY A 1015 26.09 68.18 -24.53
N LYS A 1016 25.43 68.80 -25.51
CA LYS A 1016 26.06 69.44 -26.71
C LYS A 1016 27.25 70.35 -26.39
N THR A 1017 27.02 71.38 -25.58
CA THR A 1017 28.07 72.33 -25.16
C THR A 1017 29.18 71.62 -24.37
N ALA A 1018 28.85 70.60 -23.57
CA ALA A 1018 29.84 69.82 -22.84
C ALA A 1018 30.73 69.00 -23.80
N THR A 1019 30.17 68.47 -24.89
CA THR A 1019 30.94 67.80 -25.96
C THR A 1019 31.95 68.76 -26.59
N LEU A 1020 31.52 69.96 -27.00
CA LEU A 1020 32.43 70.97 -27.56
C LEU A 1020 33.51 71.39 -26.55
N ARG A 1021 33.14 71.58 -25.29
CA ARG A 1021 34.09 71.90 -24.22
C ARG A 1021 35.17 70.84 -24.08
N THR A 1022 34.78 69.56 -24.04
CA THR A 1022 35.72 68.43 -23.97
C THR A 1022 36.64 68.44 -25.18
N LEU A 1023 36.11 68.60 -26.39
CA LEU A 1023 36.92 68.64 -27.61
C LEU A 1023 37.90 69.82 -27.63
N CYS A 1024 37.48 71.03 -27.23
CA CYS A 1024 38.38 72.18 -27.12
C CYS A 1024 39.55 71.91 -26.17
N ARG A 1025 39.28 71.30 -25.00
CA ARG A 1025 40.33 70.93 -24.04
C ARG A 1025 41.26 69.84 -24.58
N GLU A 1026 40.74 68.89 -25.33
CA GLU A 1026 41.55 67.82 -25.95
C GLU A 1026 42.40 68.33 -27.11
N ILE A 1027 41.93 69.31 -27.89
CA ILE A 1027 42.74 69.97 -28.92
C ILE A 1027 43.89 70.74 -28.27
N VAL A 1028 43.62 71.51 -27.21
CA VAL A 1028 44.66 72.23 -26.45
C VAL A 1028 45.67 71.26 -25.81
N ARG A 1029 45.21 70.07 -25.39
CA ARG A 1029 46.07 69.05 -24.80
C ARG A 1029 46.99 68.38 -25.83
N THR A 1030 46.48 68.09 -27.02
CA THR A 1030 47.19 67.27 -28.03
C THR A 1030 47.97 68.11 -29.06
N LYS A 1031 47.61 69.37 -29.27
CA LYS A 1031 48.22 70.26 -30.28
C LYS A 1031 48.79 71.51 -29.62
N THR A 1032 49.89 72.03 -30.14
CA THR A 1032 50.51 73.32 -29.71
C THR A 1032 49.81 74.53 -30.36
N PRO A 1033 49.99 75.77 -29.86
CA PRO A 1033 49.40 76.97 -30.47
C PRO A 1033 49.89 77.28 -31.90
N ALA A 1034 51.00 76.65 -32.32
CA ALA A 1034 51.52 76.74 -33.68
C ALA A 1034 50.89 75.69 -34.62
N GLN A 1035 50.25 74.66 -34.07
CA GLN A 1035 49.63 73.58 -34.82
C GLN A 1035 48.11 73.73 -34.94
N ALA A 1036 47.44 74.33 -33.95
CA ALA A 1036 45.99 74.51 -33.95
C ALA A 1036 45.57 75.90 -33.44
N ARG A 1037 44.59 76.51 -34.13
CA ARG A 1037 43.93 77.77 -33.79
C ARG A 1037 42.42 77.55 -33.72
N LEU A 1038 41.77 78.11 -32.70
CA LEU A 1038 40.34 77.95 -32.47
C LEU A 1038 39.61 79.26 -32.73
N VAL A 1039 38.56 79.21 -33.54
CA VAL A 1039 37.59 80.29 -33.73
C VAL A 1039 36.27 79.81 -33.14
N ILE A 1040 35.80 80.46 -32.07
CA ILE A 1040 34.63 80.00 -31.30
C ILE A 1040 33.45 80.95 -31.51
N VAL A 1041 32.32 80.40 -31.94
CA VAL A 1041 31.02 81.08 -32.06
C VAL A 1041 30.10 80.53 -30.99
N ASP A 1042 29.82 81.35 -29.98
CA ASP A 1042 29.07 80.92 -28.79
C ASP A 1042 28.23 82.09 -28.26
N PHE A 1043 26.98 82.17 -28.74
CA PHE A 1043 26.07 83.24 -28.36
C PHE A 1043 25.55 83.13 -26.92
N ARG A 1044 25.65 81.94 -26.29
CA ARG A 1044 25.22 81.70 -24.91
C ARG A 1044 26.36 81.76 -23.89
N ARG A 1045 27.61 81.89 -24.35
CA ARG A 1045 28.82 81.97 -23.52
C ARG A 1045 29.07 80.70 -22.68
N GLY A 1046 28.68 79.53 -23.19
CA GLY A 1046 28.88 78.24 -22.53
C GLY A 1046 30.31 77.67 -22.60
N LEU A 1047 31.16 78.24 -23.46
CA LEU A 1047 32.55 77.88 -23.73
C LEU A 1047 33.56 78.97 -23.30
N LEU A 1048 33.10 80.00 -22.57
CA LEU A 1048 33.97 81.08 -22.11
C LEU A 1048 35.03 80.55 -21.13
N GLY A 1049 36.30 80.88 -21.37
CA GLY A 1049 37.41 80.48 -20.48
C GLY A 1049 37.87 79.03 -20.64
N VAL A 1050 37.32 78.27 -21.61
CA VAL A 1050 37.72 76.87 -21.86
C VAL A 1050 39.09 76.76 -22.54
N VAL A 1051 39.46 77.78 -23.34
CA VAL A 1051 40.66 77.81 -24.18
C VAL A 1051 41.50 79.03 -23.80
N GLY A 1052 42.82 78.85 -23.69
CA GLY A 1052 43.76 79.93 -23.39
C GLY A 1052 43.84 80.97 -24.52
N PRO A 1053 44.17 82.24 -24.22
CA PRO A 1053 44.25 83.31 -25.23
C PRO A 1053 45.27 83.02 -26.34
N GLU A 1054 46.28 82.18 -26.08
CA GLU A 1054 47.30 81.80 -27.05
C GLU A 1054 46.81 80.88 -28.17
N TYR A 1055 45.69 80.16 -27.98
CA TYR A 1055 45.06 79.29 -29.00
C TYR A 1055 43.88 79.95 -29.71
N LEU A 1056 43.34 81.03 -29.14
CA LEU A 1056 42.11 81.67 -29.57
C LEU A 1056 42.39 82.72 -30.65
N ASP A 1057 41.91 82.48 -31.87
CA ASP A 1057 42.03 83.42 -33.00
C ASP A 1057 40.82 84.36 -33.09
N GLY A 1058 39.67 83.93 -32.54
CA GLY A 1058 38.49 84.77 -32.40
C GLY A 1058 37.41 84.13 -31.54
N TYR A 1059 36.67 84.96 -30.78
CA TYR A 1059 35.50 84.54 -29.99
C TYR A 1059 34.28 85.44 -30.22
N ALA A 1060 33.21 84.91 -30.81
CA ALA A 1060 32.00 85.65 -31.17
C ALA A 1060 30.84 85.33 -30.21
N THR A 1061 30.47 86.31 -29.37
CA THR A 1061 29.30 86.21 -28.46
C THR A 1061 27.99 86.72 -29.04
N SER A 1062 28.00 87.29 -30.24
CA SER A 1062 26.82 87.88 -30.88
C SER A 1062 26.93 87.83 -32.41
N PRO A 1063 25.82 87.93 -33.13
CA PRO A 1063 25.85 87.99 -34.60
C PRO A 1063 26.72 89.12 -35.16
N GLY A 1064 26.76 90.28 -34.49
CA GLY A 1064 27.61 91.41 -34.90
C GLY A 1064 29.11 91.12 -34.72
N ALA A 1065 29.50 90.46 -33.62
CA ALA A 1065 30.88 90.04 -33.42
C ALA A 1065 31.31 88.99 -34.45
N LEU A 1066 30.42 88.06 -34.80
CA LEU A 1066 30.65 87.08 -35.85
C LEU A 1066 30.83 87.75 -37.22
N ALA A 1067 29.97 88.71 -37.57
CA ALA A 1067 30.06 89.44 -38.84
C ALA A 1067 31.35 90.26 -38.99
N GLY A 1068 31.93 90.74 -37.89
CA GLY A 1068 33.23 91.43 -37.90
C GLY A 1068 34.43 90.50 -38.05
N MET A 1069 34.35 89.28 -37.52
CA MET A 1069 35.45 88.31 -37.49
C MET A 1069 35.55 87.45 -38.75
N LEU A 1070 34.41 87.11 -39.34
CA LEU A 1070 34.34 86.19 -40.46
C LEU A 1070 35.13 86.63 -41.72
N PRO A 1071 35.18 87.93 -42.10
CA PRO A 1071 35.96 88.36 -43.27
C PRO A 1071 37.45 88.03 -43.17
N GLU A 1072 38.04 88.11 -41.98
CA GLU A 1072 39.45 87.78 -41.75
C GLU A 1072 39.71 86.28 -41.92
N LEU A 1073 38.82 85.44 -41.37
CA LEU A 1073 38.88 83.98 -41.54
C LEU A 1073 38.71 83.57 -43.01
N VAL A 1074 37.74 84.16 -43.71
CA VAL A 1074 37.51 83.87 -45.14
C VAL A 1074 38.70 84.29 -46.00
N GLU A 1075 39.31 85.44 -45.71
CA GLU A 1075 40.52 85.88 -46.40
C GLU A 1075 41.73 84.98 -46.13
N LEU A 1076 41.84 84.40 -44.93
CA LEU A 1076 42.84 83.40 -44.60
C LEU A 1076 42.60 82.11 -45.42
N LEU A 1077 41.38 81.59 -45.44
CA LEU A 1077 41.03 80.40 -46.22
C LEU A 1077 41.25 80.60 -47.72
N ARG A 1078 40.87 81.77 -48.25
CA ARG A 1078 41.12 82.15 -49.65
C ARG A 1078 42.62 82.15 -49.99
N ARG A 1079 43.48 82.61 -49.09
CA ARG A 1079 44.95 82.58 -49.30
C ARG A 1079 45.53 81.17 -49.29
N ARG A 1080 44.92 80.25 -48.53
CA ARG A 1080 45.33 78.84 -48.46
C ARG A 1080 44.78 77.98 -49.59
N MET A 1081 43.86 78.49 -50.42
CA MET A 1081 43.29 77.74 -51.53
C MET A 1081 44.37 77.19 -52.48
N PRO A 1082 44.31 75.90 -52.84
CA PRO A 1082 45.21 75.33 -53.83
C PRO A 1082 45.15 76.11 -55.15
N ARG A 1083 46.32 76.38 -55.75
CA ARG A 1083 46.40 77.00 -57.10
C ARG A 1083 46.33 75.91 -58.17
N ASP A 1084 45.77 76.23 -59.34
CA ASP A 1084 45.46 75.29 -60.44
C ASP A 1084 46.65 74.47 -60.99
N ASP A 1085 47.90 74.81 -60.68
CA ASP A 1085 49.11 74.14 -61.21
C ASP A 1085 49.83 73.17 -60.23
N ALA A 1086 49.30 72.91 -59.03
CA ALA A 1086 50.00 72.11 -58.02
C ALA A 1086 49.70 70.59 -58.13
N SER A 1087 50.62 69.81 -58.73
CA SER A 1087 50.53 68.34 -58.84
C SER A 1087 51.01 67.56 -57.62
N THR A 1088 51.20 68.19 -56.45
CA THR A 1088 51.59 67.51 -55.20
C THR A 1088 50.92 68.18 -54.01
N ALA A 1089 50.10 67.42 -53.25
CA ALA A 1089 49.53 67.85 -51.99
C ALA A 1089 50.66 68.26 -51.03
N HIS A 1090 50.77 69.56 -50.74
CA HIS A 1090 51.62 70.06 -49.66
C HIS A 1090 50.75 70.20 -48.41
N PRO A 1091 51.29 69.91 -47.21
CA PRO A 1091 50.58 70.21 -45.97
C PRO A 1091 50.24 71.71 -45.91
N PRO A 1092 49.10 72.10 -45.33
CA PRO A 1092 48.69 73.49 -45.24
C PRO A 1092 49.78 74.36 -44.60
N GLU A 1093 50.10 75.50 -45.20
CA GLU A 1093 51.01 76.47 -44.59
C GLU A 1093 50.33 77.14 -43.37
N GLY A 1094 50.72 76.74 -42.17
CA GLY A 1094 50.30 77.31 -40.88
C GLY A 1094 49.43 76.37 -40.03
N PRO A 1095 48.88 76.87 -38.90
CA PRO A 1095 48.08 76.05 -37.98
C PRO A 1095 46.74 75.61 -38.61
N GLU A 1096 46.27 74.43 -38.21
CA GLU A 1096 44.90 73.95 -38.43
C GLU A 1096 43.91 74.90 -37.74
N ILE A 1097 42.75 75.12 -38.38
CA ILE A 1097 41.72 76.04 -37.91
C ILE A 1097 40.50 75.24 -37.50
N TYR A 1098 40.16 75.29 -36.22
CA TYR A 1098 38.97 74.67 -35.66
C TYR A 1098 37.89 75.73 -35.45
N LEU A 1099 36.90 75.76 -36.35
CA LEU A 1099 35.71 76.58 -36.21
C LEU A 1099 34.68 75.85 -35.34
N VAL A 1100 34.54 76.30 -34.10
CA VAL A 1100 33.64 75.73 -33.10
C VAL A 1100 32.38 76.58 -33.03
N VAL A 1101 31.23 75.99 -33.37
CA VAL A 1101 29.94 76.70 -33.39
C VAL A 1101 28.97 76.01 -32.43
N ASP A 1102 28.70 76.65 -31.30
CA ASP A 1102 27.69 76.18 -30.35
C ASP A 1102 26.30 76.76 -30.68
N ASP A 1103 25.25 75.97 -30.52
CA ASP A 1103 23.86 76.30 -30.83
C ASP A 1103 23.68 76.91 -32.25
N TYR A 1104 24.07 76.17 -33.29
CA TYR A 1104 23.98 76.60 -34.68
C TYR A 1104 22.59 77.08 -35.10
N ASP A 1105 21.53 76.53 -34.51
CA ASP A 1105 20.16 76.98 -34.76
C ASP A 1105 19.86 78.41 -34.29
N LEU A 1106 20.70 79.00 -33.44
CA LEU A 1106 20.68 80.44 -33.11
C LEU A 1106 21.51 81.27 -34.08
N VAL A 1107 22.50 80.67 -34.74
CA VAL A 1107 23.38 81.32 -35.72
C VAL A 1107 22.69 81.40 -37.09
N ALA A 1108 22.13 80.28 -37.56
CA ALA A 1108 21.37 80.18 -38.81
C ALA A 1108 19.90 80.58 -38.59
N GLY A 1109 19.67 81.89 -38.36
CA GLY A 1109 18.34 82.47 -38.17
C GLY A 1109 17.60 82.82 -39.46
N GLN A 1110 16.37 83.34 -39.35
CA GLN A 1110 15.56 83.75 -40.50
C GLN A 1110 16.15 84.92 -41.31
N ALA A 1111 17.09 85.68 -40.73
CA ALA A 1111 17.76 86.81 -41.38
C ALA A 1111 18.92 86.40 -42.32
N GLY A 1112 19.17 85.08 -42.46
CA GLY A 1112 20.27 84.53 -43.25
C GLY A 1112 21.34 83.87 -42.37
N ASN A 1113 22.15 83.00 -42.96
CA ASN A 1113 23.25 82.31 -42.28
C ASN A 1113 24.54 83.13 -42.42
N PRO A 1114 25.07 83.75 -41.34
CA PRO A 1114 26.31 84.51 -41.41
C PRO A 1114 27.50 83.63 -41.82
N LEU A 1115 27.48 82.31 -41.55
CA LEU A 1115 28.54 81.37 -41.93
C LEU A 1115 28.45 80.91 -43.40
N GLY A 1116 27.45 81.37 -44.16
CA GLY A 1116 27.26 81.01 -45.57
C GLY A 1116 28.53 81.09 -46.44
N PRO A 1117 29.38 82.14 -46.33
CA PRO A 1117 30.62 82.25 -47.11
C PRO A 1117 31.63 81.12 -46.90
N ILE A 1118 31.58 80.39 -45.78
CA ILE A 1118 32.49 79.25 -45.52
C ILE A 1118 32.12 78.03 -46.38
N THR A 1119 30.87 77.91 -46.81
CA THR A 1119 30.36 76.74 -47.56
C THR A 1119 31.20 76.41 -48.80
N GLU A 1120 31.72 77.42 -49.50
CA GLU A 1120 32.56 77.27 -50.70
C GLU A 1120 33.90 76.54 -50.40
N TYR A 1121 34.39 76.61 -49.16
CA TYR A 1121 35.68 76.06 -48.76
C TYR A 1121 35.58 74.67 -48.13
N ILE A 1122 34.37 74.17 -47.80
CA ILE A 1122 34.17 72.86 -47.17
C ILE A 1122 34.73 71.71 -48.02
N PRO A 1123 34.53 71.65 -49.36
CA PRO A 1123 35.10 70.57 -50.18
C PRO A 1123 36.63 70.48 -50.13
N TYR A 1124 37.30 71.59 -49.79
CA TYR A 1124 38.75 71.71 -49.68
C TYR A 1124 39.25 71.71 -48.22
N ALA A 1125 38.39 71.39 -47.26
CA ALA A 1125 38.66 71.53 -45.84
C ALA A 1125 39.95 70.84 -45.38
N THR A 1126 40.21 69.62 -45.85
CA THR A 1126 41.44 68.87 -45.53
C THR A 1126 42.70 69.57 -46.02
N ASP A 1127 42.67 70.14 -47.23
CA ASP A 1127 43.81 70.85 -47.83
C ASP A 1127 44.06 72.21 -47.15
N LEU A 1128 43.01 72.84 -46.65
CA LEU A 1128 43.06 74.12 -45.95
C LEU A 1128 43.42 73.99 -44.45
N GLY A 1129 43.36 72.77 -43.92
CA GLY A 1129 43.43 72.49 -42.48
C GLY A 1129 42.22 73.08 -41.73
N LEU A 1130 41.04 73.09 -42.33
CA LEU A 1130 39.81 73.65 -41.76
C LEU A 1130 38.94 72.53 -41.16
N HIS A 1131 38.62 72.66 -39.88
CA HIS A 1131 37.77 71.75 -39.14
C HIS A 1131 36.53 72.47 -38.62
N LEU A 1132 35.35 71.85 -38.76
CA LEU A 1132 34.09 72.43 -38.31
C LEU A 1132 33.50 71.54 -37.21
N LEU A 1133 33.33 72.11 -36.00
CA LEU A 1133 32.72 71.44 -34.85
C LEU A 1133 31.40 72.17 -34.54
N ILE A 1134 30.29 71.62 -35.01
CA ILE A 1134 28.99 72.30 -34.95
C ILE A 1134 28.05 71.55 -34.01
N THR A 1135 27.40 72.26 -33.08
CA THR A 1135 26.26 71.72 -32.33
C THR A 1135 24.95 72.32 -32.80
N ARG A 1136 23.85 71.55 -32.73
CA ARG A 1136 22.51 72.02 -33.08
C ARG A 1136 21.44 71.30 -32.28
N ARG A 1137 20.31 71.96 -32.00
CA ARG A 1137 19.11 71.27 -31.50
C ARG A 1137 18.59 70.23 -32.50
N ALA A 1138 18.16 69.04 -32.04
CA ALA A 1138 17.62 68.01 -32.94
C ALA A 1138 16.33 68.48 -33.64
N ALA A 1139 15.44 69.16 -32.91
CA ALA A 1139 14.19 69.69 -33.43
C ALA A 1139 14.37 70.49 -34.74
N GLY A 1140 13.57 70.16 -35.75
CA GLY A 1140 13.60 70.79 -37.07
C GLY A 1140 14.85 70.50 -37.92
N ALA A 1141 15.64 69.47 -37.57
CA ALA A 1141 16.84 69.06 -38.31
C ALA A 1141 16.57 68.75 -39.78
N GLU A 1142 15.49 68.04 -40.08
CA GLU A 1142 15.15 67.65 -41.45
C GLU A 1142 15.12 68.84 -42.41
N ARG A 1143 14.57 69.99 -41.97
CA ARG A 1143 14.53 71.22 -42.78
C ARG A 1143 15.89 71.91 -42.83
N ALA A 1144 16.60 71.96 -41.70
CA ALA A 1144 17.89 72.63 -41.59
C ALA A 1144 18.99 71.91 -42.39
N LEU A 1145 18.89 70.60 -42.59
CA LEU A 1145 19.87 69.83 -43.38
C LEU A 1145 19.82 70.13 -44.89
N PHE A 1146 18.82 70.88 -45.37
CA PHE A 1146 18.80 71.42 -46.73
C PHE A 1146 19.46 72.80 -46.85
N GLU A 1147 19.86 73.41 -45.72
CA GLU A 1147 20.63 74.65 -45.72
C GLU A 1147 22.06 74.37 -46.24
N PRO A 1148 22.63 75.24 -47.11
CA PRO A 1148 23.85 74.94 -47.87
C PRO A 1148 25.04 74.43 -47.05
N LEU A 1149 25.30 75.00 -45.87
CA LEU A 1149 26.43 74.59 -45.03
C LEU A 1149 26.23 73.17 -44.49
N LEU A 1150 25.09 72.90 -43.86
CA LEU A 1150 24.79 71.57 -43.29
C LEU A 1150 24.59 70.51 -44.38
N ALA A 1151 24.04 70.88 -45.53
CA ALA A 1151 23.91 70.01 -46.69
C ALA A 1151 25.29 69.58 -47.21
N SER A 1152 26.22 70.53 -47.37
CA SER A 1152 27.60 70.24 -47.80
C SER A 1152 28.33 69.33 -46.82
N LEU A 1153 28.20 69.57 -45.51
CA LEU A 1153 28.78 68.71 -44.48
C LEU A 1153 28.23 67.28 -44.52
N ARG A 1154 26.91 67.12 -44.74
CA ARG A 1154 26.29 65.80 -44.90
C ARG A 1154 26.81 65.07 -46.12
N ASP A 1155 26.84 65.75 -47.27
CA ASP A 1155 27.17 65.14 -48.55
C ASP A 1155 28.66 64.70 -48.59
N LEU A 1156 29.53 65.36 -47.80
CA LEU A 1156 30.94 64.99 -47.62
C LEU A 1156 31.19 63.94 -46.51
N GLY A 1157 30.14 63.42 -45.87
CA GLY A 1157 30.26 62.34 -44.89
C GLY A 1157 30.81 62.78 -43.52
N CYS A 1158 30.36 63.93 -43.01
CA CYS A 1158 30.70 64.45 -41.68
C CYS A 1158 30.39 63.46 -40.54
N LEU A 1159 31.32 63.36 -39.59
CA LEU A 1159 31.12 62.60 -38.35
C LEU A 1159 29.92 63.19 -37.62
N THR A 1160 28.93 62.38 -37.27
CA THR A 1160 27.70 62.88 -36.66
C THR A 1160 27.43 62.21 -35.32
N LEU A 1161 27.32 62.99 -34.25
CA LEU A 1161 26.94 62.52 -32.92
C LEU A 1161 25.48 62.88 -32.65
N MET A 1162 24.60 61.89 -32.71
CA MET A 1162 23.18 62.02 -32.37
C MET A 1162 22.95 61.71 -30.88
N MET A 1163 22.78 62.74 -30.06
CA MET A 1163 22.47 62.62 -28.63
C MET A 1163 20.96 62.42 -28.40
N SER A 1164 20.48 62.65 -27.17
CA SER A 1164 19.05 62.53 -26.84
C SER A 1164 18.17 63.37 -27.78
N GLY A 1165 17.09 62.78 -28.31
CA GLY A 1165 16.11 63.44 -29.18
C GLY A 1165 14.68 62.90 -29.00
N CYS A 1166 13.71 63.51 -29.69
CA CYS A 1166 12.31 63.10 -29.65
C CYS A 1166 12.04 61.91 -30.61
N PRO A 1167 11.47 60.78 -30.13
CA PRO A 1167 11.21 59.60 -30.98
C PRO A 1167 10.17 59.75 -32.09
N VAL A 1168 9.47 60.89 -32.12
CA VAL A 1168 8.41 61.19 -33.10
C VAL A 1168 8.97 61.81 -34.38
N GLU A 1169 10.20 62.33 -34.34
CA GLU A 1169 10.89 62.89 -35.51
C GLU A 1169 11.47 61.74 -36.37
N ASP A 1170 11.44 61.86 -37.70
CA ASP A 1170 12.08 60.87 -38.56
C ASP A 1170 13.61 61.00 -38.44
N ALA A 1171 14.34 59.95 -38.81
CA ALA A 1171 15.79 59.93 -38.68
C ALA A 1171 16.42 61.03 -39.56
N PRO A 1172 16.96 62.13 -39.00
CA PRO A 1172 17.51 63.20 -39.82
C PRO A 1172 18.87 62.80 -40.43
N PHE A 1173 19.53 61.78 -39.87
CA PHE A 1173 20.82 61.22 -40.29
C PHE A 1173 20.89 59.75 -39.86
N GLY A 1174 21.31 58.85 -40.77
CA GLY A 1174 21.48 57.42 -40.46
C GLY A 1174 20.19 56.58 -40.55
N ALA A 1175 20.25 55.34 -40.06
CA ALA A 1175 19.15 54.38 -40.15
C ALA A 1175 18.23 54.39 -38.91
N ARG A 1176 18.67 54.98 -37.79
CA ARG A 1176 17.95 54.99 -36.51
C ARG A 1176 17.18 56.28 -36.24
N ARG A 1177 15.95 56.12 -35.73
CA ARG A 1177 15.17 57.24 -35.17
C ARG A 1177 15.81 57.78 -33.89
N PRO A 1178 15.72 59.10 -33.63
CA PRO A 1178 16.16 59.68 -32.37
C PRO A 1178 15.52 58.98 -31.16
N ALA A 1179 16.29 58.80 -30.09
CA ALA A 1179 15.81 58.17 -28.87
C ALA A 1179 16.09 59.06 -27.65
N ARG A 1180 15.30 58.90 -26.59
CA ARG A 1180 15.60 59.55 -25.30
C ARG A 1180 16.81 58.89 -24.66
N LEU A 1181 17.90 59.64 -24.49
CA LEU A 1181 19.16 59.17 -23.95
C LEU A 1181 19.57 59.99 -22.71
N PRO A 1182 20.33 59.40 -21.77
CA PRO A 1182 20.95 60.18 -20.69
C PRO A 1182 21.88 61.27 -21.23
N PRO A 1183 22.15 62.34 -20.47
CA PRO A 1183 23.13 63.36 -20.85
C PRO A 1183 24.51 62.77 -21.18
N GLY A 1184 25.16 63.31 -22.21
CA GLY A 1184 26.45 62.84 -22.71
C GLY A 1184 26.38 61.55 -23.56
N ARG A 1185 25.23 60.88 -23.63
CA ARG A 1185 25.06 59.66 -24.42
C ARG A 1185 24.53 59.96 -25.82
N GLY A 1186 25.11 59.33 -26.83
CA GLY A 1186 24.69 59.50 -28.21
C GLY A 1186 25.16 58.38 -29.13
N PHE A 1187 24.58 58.32 -30.32
CA PHE A 1187 25.03 57.46 -31.40
C PHE A 1187 26.01 58.23 -32.28
N LEU A 1188 27.24 57.72 -32.40
CA LEU A 1188 28.25 58.24 -33.30
C LEU A 1188 28.14 57.54 -34.65
N LEU A 1189 28.00 58.34 -35.71
CA LEU A 1189 27.92 57.94 -37.11
C LEU A 1189 29.22 58.35 -37.80
N THR A 1190 30.07 57.39 -38.16
CA THR A 1190 31.39 57.66 -38.75
C THR A 1190 31.34 57.66 -40.28
N ARG A 1191 30.60 56.74 -40.91
CA ARG A 1191 30.31 56.66 -42.36
C ARG A 1191 28.92 56.05 -42.58
N ALA A 1192 28.43 56.06 -43.82
CA ALA A 1192 27.14 55.45 -44.18
C ALA A 1192 27.08 53.96 -43.78
N GLY A 1193 26.49 53.68 -42.61
CA GLY A 1193 26.21 52.32 -42.11
C GLY A 1193 26.83 51.95 -40.76
N ASP A 1194 27.90 52.62 -40.31
CA ASP A 1194 28.54 52.33 -39.01
C ASP A 1194 28.03 53.29 -37.93
N GLU A 1195 27.17 52.75 -37.06
CA GLU A 1195 26.58 53.42 -35.89
C GLU A 1195 27.11 52.78 -34.59
N GLU A 1196 27.65 53.59 -33.69
CA GLU A 1196 28.14 53.14 -32.39
C GLU A 1196 27.52 53.95 -31.24
N LEU A 1197 27.06 53.29 -30.18
CA LEU A 1197 26.58 53.98 -28.98
C LEU A 1197 27.79 54.39 -28.13
N VAL A 1198 27.84 55.66 -27.76
CA VAL A 1198 29.00 56.25 -27.07
C VAL A 1198 28.56 57.09 -25.87
N GLN A 1199 29.45 57.22 -24.89
CA GLN A 1199 29.33 58.17 -23.79
C GLN A 1199 30.45 59.19 -23.89
N VAL A 1200 30.09 60.44 -24.19
CA VAL A 1200 31.02 61.56 -24.28
C VAL A 1200 31.64 61.81 -22.91
N ALA A 1201 32.95 62.09 -22.90
CA ALA A 1201 33.67 62.47 -21.70
C ALA A 1201 33.22 63.85 -21.21
N TRP A 1202 33.03 63.96 -19.91
CA TRP A 1202 32.60 65.18 -19.25
C TRP A 1202 33.78 65.97 -18.73
N SER A 1203 33.70 67.29 -18.95
CA SER A 1203 34.67 68.28 -18.52
C SER A 1203 33.96 69.37 -17.72
N ALA A 1204 34.47 69.69 -16.53
CA ALA A 1204 33.92 70.74 -15.67
C ALA A 1204 33.82 72.09 -16.42
N PRO A 1205 32.79 72.93 -16.23
CA PRO A 1205 32.66 74.22 -16.89
C PRO A 1205 33.88 75.11 -16.76
#